data_AF-A0A947PD37-F1
#
_entry.id   AF-A0A947PD37-F1
#
_cell.length_a   1.000
_cell.length_b   1.000
_cell.length_c   1.000
_cell.angle_alpha   90.00
_cell.angle_beta   90.00
_cell.angle_gamma   90.00
#
_symmetry.space_group_name_H-M   'P 1'
#
loop_
_entity.id
_entity.type
_entity.pdbx_description
1 polymer ?
#
loop_
_entity_poly.entity_id
_entity_poly.type
_entity_poly.pdbx_seq_one_letter_code
_entity_poly.pdbx_strand_id
1 'polypeptide(L)'
;MKKTIVIPAAILAICIIPVHLSAVEVEWTVFPDATFQPQLRSAMAFPQPADIGPRISAEWRPLMEPSEQPAEAVRRHFTRMTAISQIKAEAQKAEVAEMEEEGEENIDVVKVKPVLEKMYEGLFNMQDKLYQEAIPKLEWVIEEDPTQLAAWEGLGWAYWATDQKQKTKQLWERLLALAPNSPMPYNLLGMLANAEGNLKKASSFYQKSLQIDPNQYETRSMLAQNQVWQGDLDHALPELRKLLKQDQDRVDIRIQLARGMIANQEYEDSLEHWAIIRKTAPDNVDYLLDEGKAFLFIGDLQLAAENAERALELDEGNMRAIELRADVAEYGNKPADAIKDLKKVMKMTENKIFKSRIMRRLAVLYLNLYKTDSINYPLQLCIDTARESIELDPRASMMHLFLGEVYLMNRDYNPARKQFALVLRDFNRENLRAKLGLFEVDIAEGRLDQAESRLADILNSFDPFDPYRYIAISRLEFAKGNYFEAMQALDRLEEEGARGAVLVLLYHSLSPSEWMPMTSVRRFREHILTLQRAGFKFITPDQIPQYFGSLKQNIKTDEKPFFYRLWRNIAYEFSGANPLTDGGLREYSPEKTVCITFDDALRSTFIYGTPIAEEMNLNFGMHVPVGNIQLNQIGIASWDELRQYGETGRWIYGSHLIDAGIPAAVDNTGYEVNPLPNRIWDKSRNRQETLRAYFARIRREFKVSRDTIIKELELDDTDVKFVAYPYGDIGQESDSNITEVDSVVQSILNETHMNYNVGFIQSTYGYAVKGDNPLLYQRYEPSVKAEAREVLQHAFEYHPVFMARRQRAEIAALQGKPYLAMQMLKELERDGYPDENIEELSNYIKQHVAGSIPAPKSDYRNAGKKERTGLELSQPFAGAEINATRANVQIDQWQALAKAGINLTPQLTLEVRGGYGAINQEFTSNVWENIETVKATTTREHSVTTTDGVQSISDSEITTYEPQTVSTNYVVKSKYKSKETDYGGRAAYRFRDGSIFSAEFLRRDFTGNISNESANTFAGEYQFKPVLTLDMAARYQYDVIPSAMRLITYNSAAMLGAWRLRDWWDVLGHGQYSYLSDDNSIMRLNVNSYWLVAERAGFYLGLEGSFITADKYSPDYWTPYWEQRYYVVGRLKRSYPRFYASVEVRIGQIYDRARQEDMDAYNSRKVIADKEGWYPGDSPALGWDSLIGFAATFRKQFFNHWELFGEASVNAVRDYTEYFLKGGLTYTL
;
A
#
# COMPACT_ATOMS: atom_id res chain seq x y z
N MET A 1 44.79 -58.20 -14.35
CA MET A 1 44.35 -59.38 -15.14
C MET A 1 42.93 -59.14 -15.65
N LYS A 2 42.59 -59.77 -16.78
CA LYS A 2 41.32 -59.65 -17.51
C LYS A 2 40.09 -60.13 -16.69
N LYS A 3 38.96 -59.46 -16.94
CA LYS A 3 37.53 -59.91 -16.96
C LYS A 3 36.66 -59.93 -15.67
N THR A 4 35.64 -59.05 -15.73
CA THR A 4 34.20 -59.24 -15.39
C THR A 4 33.66 -58.89 -13.97
N ILE A 5 33.55 -57.58 -13.70
CA ILE A 5 32.51 -56.82 -12.95
C ILE A 5 31.35 -56.27 -13.81
N VAL A 6 30.18 -56.92 -13.97
CA VAL A 6 29.01 -56.27 -14.60
C VAL A 6 28.26 -55.44 -13.54
N ILE A 7 28.18 -54.13 -13.72
CA ILE A 7 27.33 -53.20 -12.95
C ILE A 7 26.31 -52.59 -13.93
N PRO A 8 24.99 -52.56 -13.64
CA PRO A 8 24.02 -51.93 -14.53
C PRO A 8 24.21 -50.41 -14.55
N ALA A 9 24.35 -49.87 -15.76
CA ALA A 9 24.44 -48.44 -16.03
C ALA A 9 23.08 -47.75 -15.85
N ALA A 10 22.98 -46.90 -14.84
CA ALA A 10 22.20 -45.66 -14.82
C ALA A 10 22.77 -44.83 -13.66
N ILE A 11 22.88 -43.50 -13.83
CA ILE A 11 23.52 -42.54 -12.90
C ILE A 11 25.04 -42.42 -13.08
N LEU A 12 25.50 -41.98 -14.26
CA LEU A 12 26.73 -41.19 -14.39
C LEU A 12 26.84 -40.60 -15.81
N ALA A 13 25.98 -39.62 -16.08
CA ALA A 13 26.15 -38.72 -17.21
C ALA A 13 25.44 -37.40 -16.85
N ILE A 14 26.18 -36.48 -16.23
CA ILE A 14 26.12 -35.01 -16.32
C ILE A 14 27.25 -34.53 -15.41
N CYS A 15 28.43 -34.31 -15.99
CA CYS A 15 29.46 -33.45 -15.43
C CYS A 15 30.41 -33.05 -16.56
N ILE A 16 30.84 -31.79 -16.53
CA ILE A 16 31.76 -31.08 -17.44
C ILE A 16 31.06 -30.29 -18.57
N ILE A 17 30.68 -29.04 -18.26
CA ILE A 17 30.62 -27.93 -19.22
C ILE A 17 31.56 -26.83 -18.69
N PRO A 18 32.53 -26.33 -19.48
CA PRO A 18 33.33 -25.17 -19.11
C PRO A 18 32.54 -23.89 -19.43
N VAL A 19 32.29 -23.04 -18.42
CA VAL A 19 31.67 -21.72 -18.63
C VAL A 19 32.77 -20.67 -18.84
N HIS A 20 32.84 -20.12 -20.05
CA HIS A 20 33.57 -18.89 -20.35
C HIS A 20 32.77 -17.68 -19.83
N LEU A 21 33.34 -16.94 -18.88
CA LEU A 21 32.86 -15.62 -18.47
C LEU A 21 33.27 -14.58 -19.52
N SER A 22 32.29 -13.94 -20.14
CA SER A 22 32.47 -12.64 -20.82
C SER A 22 31.58 -11.62 -20.11
N ALA A 23 32.21 -10.54 -19.68
CA ALA A 23 31.60 -9.45 -18.93
C ALA A 23 30.70 -8.62 -19.86
N VAL A 24 29.48 -8.33 -19.40
CA VAL A 24 28.62 -7.27 -19.94
C VAL A 24 28.34 -6.31 -18.78
N GLU A 25 28.85 -5.09 -18.92
CA GLU A 25 28.53 -3.95 -18.05
C GLU A 25 27.08 -3.52 -18.29
N VAL A 26 26.27 -3.46 -17.22
CA VAL A 26 25.00 -2.74 -17.24
C VAL A 26 24.83 -2.00 -15.91
N GLU A 27 24.80 -0.67 -15.98
CA GLU A 27 24.51 0.24 -14.86
C GLU A 27 23.03 0.18 -14.49
N TRP A 28 22.68 -0.03 -13.20
CA TRP A 28 21.29 0.14 -12.73
C TRP A 28 21.15 0.72 -11.31
N THR A 29 20.15 1.59 -11.21
CA THR A 29 19.69 2.44 -10.11
C THR A 29 18.97 1.67 -8.98
N VAL A 30 18.80 2.36 -7.84
CA VAL A 30 18.58 1.88 -6.45
C VAL A 30 17.09 1.78 -6.13
N PHE A 31 16.58 0.81 -5.33
CA PHE A 31 15.58 1.02 -4.22
C PHE A 31 15.42 -0.22 -3.28
N PRO A 32 15.00 -0.08 -1.99
CA PRO A 32 15.22 -1.06 -0.90
C PRO A 32 13.98 -1.74 -0.24
N ASP A 33 14.20 -3.03 0.15
CA ASP A 33 13.70 -3.93 1.24
C ASP A 33 12.23 -4.04 1.77
N ALA A 34 11.64 -5.22 1.48
CA ALA A 34 11.24 -6.33 2.37
C ALA A 34 10.56 -6.11 3.75
N THR A 35 9.21 -6.12 3.75
CA THR A 35 8.29 -6.68 4.77
C THR A 35 6.87 -6.55 4.23
N PHE A 36 6.44 -7.41 3.29
CA PHE A 36 5.14 -7.21 2.58
C PHE A 36 4.95 -5.73 2.14
N GLN A 37 6.05 -5.02 1.85
CA GLN A 37 6.06 -3.56 1.75
C GLN A 37 5.67 -3.01 0.37
N PRO A 38 5.77 -3.74 -0.76
CA PRO A 38 5.13 -3.26 -1.98
C PRO A 38 3.63 -3.09 -1.71
N GLN A 39 3.03 -4.02 -0.96
CA GLN A 39 1.65 -3.96 -0.49
C GLN A 39 1.42 -2.98 0.68
N LEU A 40 2.42 -2.46 1.39
CA LEU A 40 2.18 -1.24 2.21
C LEU A 40 2.19 0.02 1.34
N ARG A 41 2.73 -0.01 0.11
CA ARG A 41 2.54 1.09 -0.86
C ARG A 41 1.32 0.92 -1.76
N SER A 42 0.91 -0.31 -2.05
CA SER A 42 -0.21 -0.65 -2.96
C SER A 42 -1.41 -1.36 -2.32
N ALA A 43 -1.27 -1.95 -1.13
CA ALA A 43 -2.37 -2.51 -0.32
C ALA A 43 -2.64 -1.72 0.98
N MET A 44 -1.85 -0.69 1.29
CA MET A 44 -2.43 0.53 1.84
C MET A 44 -3.31 1.09 0.73
N ALA A 45 -4.52 0.59 0.64
CA ALA A 45 -5.67 1.40 0.27
C ALA A 45 -5.82 2.54 1.30
N PHE A 46 -4.77 3.33 1.55
CA PHE A 46 -5.01 4.68 2.01
C PHE A 46 -5.68 5.36 0.82
N PRO A 47 -6.89 5.91 0.98
CA PRO A 47 -7.41 6.87 0.02
C PRO A 47 -6.28 7.82 -0.35
N GLN A 48 -6.09 8.01 -1.66
CA GLN A 48 -5.01 8.81 -2.20
C GLN A 48 -4.90 10.12 -1.40
N PRO A 49 -3.68 10.66 -1.19
CA PRO A 49 -3.53 12.02 -0.68
C PRO A 49 -4.24 13.08 -1.54
N ALA A 50 -4.82 12.70 -2.68
CA ALA A 50 -5.82 13.46 -3.43
C ALA A 50 -7.00 13.95 -2.58
N ASP A 51 -7.33 13.28 -1.46
CA ASP A 51 -8.34 13.76 -0.49
C ASP A 51 -7.84 14.91 0.41
N ILE A 52 -6.53 15.16 0.40
CA ILE A 52 -5.83 16.14 1.24
C ILE A 52 -5.29 17.31 0.38
N GLY A 53 -5.20 17.11 -0.93
CA GLY A 53 -5.03 18.18 -1.92
C GLY A 53 -6.30 19.00 -2.05
N PRO A 54 -6.21 20.27 -2.52
CA PRO A 54 -7.40 21.10 -2.68
C PRO A 54 -8.34 20.46 -3.71
N ARG A 55 -9.42 19.80 -3.25
CA ARG A 55 -10.53 19.42 -4.12
C ARG A 55 -11.14 20.71 -4.68
N ILE A 56 -11.09 20.82 -6.00
CA ILE A 56 -11.28 22.07 -6.76
C ILE A 56 -12.70 22.62 -6.61
N SER A 57 -13.70 21.79 -6.29
CA SER A 57 -15.11 22.18 -6.39
C SER A 57 -15.64 23.01 -5.23
N ALA A 58 -15.04 22.97 -4.04
CA ALA A 58 -15.55 23.72 -2.87
C ALA A 58 -14.53 24.69 -2.24
N GLU A 59 -13.23 24.35 -2.25
CA GLU A 59 -12.23 25.06 -1.45
C GLU A 59 -11.54 26.23 -2.17
N TRP A 60 -11.69 26.36 -3.50
CA TRP A 60 -11.23 27.50 -4.30
C TRP A 60 -12.26 28.64 -4.39
N ARG A 61 -13.02 28.85 -3.32
CA ARG A 61 -13.88 30.02 -3.12
C ARG A 61 -13.20 31.37 -2.82
N PRO A 62 -11.90 31.68 -3.02
CA PRO A 62 -11.43 33.05 -2.87
C PRO A 62 -11.36 33.85 -4.18
N LEU A 63 -11.87 33.35 -5.33
CA LEU A 63 -11.85 34.14 -6.57
C LEU A 63 -12.81 35.34 -6.57
N MET A 64 -13.81 35.34 -5.68
CA MET A 64 -14.79 36.42 -5.60
C MET A 64 -14.93 37.00 -4.20
N GLU A 65 -13.83 37.04 -3.44
CA GLU A 65 -13.68 38.24 -2.62
C GLU A 65 -13.41 39.40 -3.58
N PRO A 66 -14.25 40.44 -3.61
CA PRO A 66 -14.04 41.58 -4.47
C PRO A 66 -12.62 42.12 -4.24
N SER A 67 -11.74 42.06 -5.25
CA SER A 67 -10.39 42.66 -5.17
C SER A 67 -10.47 44.15 -4.79
N GLU A 68 -11.59 44.74 -5.18
CA GLU A 68 -12.06 46.05 -4.81
C GLU A 68 -13.27 45.85 -3.90
N GLN A 69 -13.16 46.18 -2.59
CA GLN A 69 -14.31 46.12 -1.69
C GLN A 69 -15.52 46.77 -2.39
N PRO A 70 -16.75 46.25 -2.30
CA PRO A 70 -17.85 46.84 -3.03
C PRO A 70 -18.05 48.32 -2.68
N ALA A 71 -17.59 48.76 -1.50
CA ALA A 71 -17.46 50.15 -1.07
C ALA A 71 -16.48 51.01 -1.90
N GLU A 72 -15.38 50.43 -2.38
CA GLU A 72 -14.33 51.07 -3.18
C GLU A 72 -14.75 51.21 -4.65
N ALA A 73 -15.40 50.18 -5.22
CA ALA A 73 -16.00 50.23 -6.56
C ALA A 73 -17.10 51.29 -6.64
N VAL A 74 -17.91 51.35 -5.59
CA VAL A 74 -18.89 52.40 -5.33
C VAL A 74 -18.25 53.79 -5.24
N ARG A 75 -17.07 53.91 -4.62
CA ARG A 75 -16.31 55.17 -4.48
C ARG A 75 -15.69 55.64 -5.81
N ARG A 76 -15.22 54.72 -6.67
CA ARG A 76 -14.76 55.07 -8.03
C ARG A 76 -15.90 55.52 -8.93
N HIS A 77 -17.03 54.82 -8.85
CA HIS A 77 -18.25 55.20 -9.54
C HIS A 77 -18.66 56.63 -9.17
N PHE A 78 -18.59 56.97 -7.87
CA PHE A 78 -18.80 58.33 -7.36
C PHE A 78 -17.84 59.36 -7.99
N THR A 79 -16.56 59.03 -8.11
CA THR A 79 -15.54 59.92 -8.70
C THR A 79 -15.79 60.19 -10.19
N ARG A 80 -16.34 59.22 -10.93
CA ARG A 80 -16.75 59.38 -12.34
C ARG A 80 -18.04 60.21 -12.48
N MET A 81 -19.03 59.97 -11.63
CA MET A 81 -20.29 60.71 -11.62
C MET A 81 -20.08 62.20 -11.33
N THR A 82 -19.20 62.54 -10.38
CA THR A 82 -18.83 63.93 -10.09
C THR A 82 -18.10 64.61 -11.25
N ALA A 83 -17.19 63.91 -11.94
CA ALA A 83 -16.53 64.44 -13.14
C ALA A 83 -17.52 64.74 -14.29
N ILE A 84 -18.54 63.89 -14.51
CA ILE A 84 -19.60 64.13 -15.52
C ILE A 84 -20.48 65.31 -15.12
N SER A 85 -20.77 65.47 -13.82
CA SER A 85 -21.50 66.64 -13.31
C SER A 85 -20.71 67.94 -13.46
N GLN A 86 -19.37 67.87 -13.41
CA GLN A 86 -18.47 68.99 -13.65
C GLN A 86 -18.45 69.41 -15.12
N ILE A 87 -18.41 68.45 -16.06
CA ILE A 87 -18.51 68.73 -17.50
C ILE A 87 -19.87 69.37 -17.84
N LYS A 88 -20.96 68.93 -17.21
CA LYS A 88 -22.28 69.56 -17.41
C LYS A 88 -22.36 70.96 -16.79
N ALA A 89 -21.77 71.19 -15.62
CA ALA A 89 -21.75 72.50 -14.97
C ALA A 89 -20.79 73.49 -15.66
N GLU A 90 -19.68 73.01 -16.20
CA GLU A 90 -18.73 73.79 -17.02
C GLU A 90 -19.31 74.06 -18.42
N ALA A 91 -19.99 73.10 -19.05
CA ALA A 91 -20.72 73.32 -20.30
C ALA A 91 -21.86 74.32 -20.12
N GLN A 92 -22.57 74.29 -18.98
CA GLN A 92 -23.64 75.23 -18.68
C GLN A 92 -23.12 76.62 -18.28
N LYS A 93 -21.93 76.72 -17.66
CA LYS A 93 -21.21 77.99 -17.48
C LYS A 93 -20.63 78.53 -18.79
N ALA A 94 -20.17 77.65 -19.68
CA ALA A 94 -19.66 78.01 -21.00
C ALA A 94 -20.79 78.47 -21.93
N GLU A 95 -21.97 77.83 -21.90
CA GLU A 95 -23.18 78.30 -22.60
C GLU A 95 -23.61 79.69 -22.12
N VAL A 96 -23.52 79.96 -20.80
CA VAL A 96 -23.81 81.28 -20.23
C VAL A 96 -22.74 82.31 -20.61
N ALA A 97 -21.47 81.91 -20.75
CA ALA A 97 -20.38 82.79 -21.16
C ALA A 97 -20.35 83.07 -22.68
N GLU A 98 -20.69 82.09 -23.53
CA GLU A 98 -20.87 82.29 -24.98
C GLU A 98 -22.09 83.18 -25.27
N MET A 99 -23.16 83.06 -24.49
CA MET A 99 -24.31 83.98 -24.51
C MET A 99 -23.98 85.41 -24.04
N GLU A 100 -22.86 85.62 -23.33
CA GLU A 100 -22.36 86.94 -22.92
C GLU A 100 -21.38 87.55 -23.96
N GLU A 101 -20.69 86.75 -24.79
CA GLU A 101 -19.78 87.23 -25.85
C GLU A 101 -20.50 87.57 -27.16
N GLU A 102 -21.60 86.88 -27.51
CA GLU A 102 -22.48 87.26 -28.61
C GLU A 102 -23.46 88.35 -28.15
N GLY A 103 -23.08 89.62 -28.35
CA GLY A 103 -23.82 90.79 -27.89
C GLY A 103 -25.25 90.94 -28.45
N GLU A 104 -26.20 90.18 -27.92
CA GLU A 104 -27.64 90.40 -28.05
C GLU A 104 -28.18 91.08 -26.77
N GLU A 105 -28.50 92.38 -26.88
CA GLU A 105 -29.17 93.17 -25.84
C GLU A 105 -30.63 92.73 -25.63
N ASN A 106 -30.88 91.61 -24.94
CA ASN A 106 -31.99 91.42 -23.99
C ASN A 106 -31.99 89.98 -23.43
N ILE A 107 -31.32 89.74 -22.29
CA ILE A 107 -31.54 88.50 -21.54
C ILE A 107 -31.62 88.83 -20.04
N ASP A 108 -32.76 88.50 -19.43
CA ASP A 108 -32.94 88.46 -17.98
C ASP A 108 -31.91 87.47 -17.39
N VAL A 109 -30.96 88.00 -16.61
CA VAL A 109 -29.98 87.20 -15.87
C VAL A 109 -30.73 86.17 -15.01
N VAL A 110 -30.61 84.89 -15.35
CA VAL A 110 -31.16 83.79 -14.53
C VAL A 110 -30.44 83.81 -13.18
N LYS A 111 -31.08 84.40 -12.17
CA LYS A 111 -30.69 84.25 -10.77
C LYS A 111 -30.76 82.77 -10.41
N VAL A 112 -29.61 82.11 -10.30
CA VAL A 112 -29.50 80.77 -9.71
C VAL A 112 -30.08 80.84 -8.29
N LYS A 113 -31.07 79.99 -7.99
CA LYS A 113 -31.70 79.94 -6.66
C LYS A 113 -30.64 79.59 -5.60
N PRO A 114 -30.65 80.21 -4.40
CA PRO A 114 -29.67 79.94 -3.32
C PRO A 114 -29.49 78.46 -2.97
N VAL A 115 -30.54 77.63 -3.15
CA VAL A 115 -30.52 76.18 -2.94
C VAL A 115 -29.56 75.46 -3.89
N LEU A 116 -29.49 75.87 -5.15
CA LEU A 116 -28.65 75.22 -6.16
C LEU A 116 -27.17 75.56 -5.96
N GLU A 117 -26.87 76.81 -5.60
CA GLU A 117 -25.52 77.25 -5.21
C GLU A 117 -25.01 76.46 -4.00
N LYS A 118 -25.86 76.30 -2.97
CA LYS A 118 -25.50 75.54 -1.77
C LYS A 118 -25.32 74.05 -2.02
N MET A 119 -26.10 73.48 -2.96
CA MET A 119 -25.92 72.12 -3.44
C MET A 119 -24.57 71.93 -4.12
N TYR A 120 -24.18 72.84 -5.02
CA TYR A 120 -22.88 72.78 -5.67
C TYR A 120 -21.73 72.94 -4.68
N GLU A 121 -21.81 73.86 -3.71
CA GLU A 121 -20.83 73.95 -2.62
C GLU A 121 -20.69 72.61 -1.86
N GLY A 122 -21.82 71.97 -1.53
CA GLY A 122 -21.83 70.67 -0.88
C GLY A 122 -21.17 69.58 -1.74
N LEU A 123 -21.47 69.54 -3.04
CA LEU A 123 -20.90 68.57 -3.97
C LEU A 123 -19.42 68.82 -4.30
N PHE A 124 -18.96 70.08 -4.36
CA PHE A 124 -17.53 70.41 -4.48
C PHE A 124 -16.77 69.98 -3.24
N ASN A 125 -17.31 70.24 -2.04
CA ASN A 125 -16.72 69.73 -0.80
C ASN A 125 -16.65 68.19 -0.79
N MET A 126 -17.63 67.49 -1.38
CA MET A 126 -17.56 66.04 -1.56
C MET A 126 -16.40 65.60 -2.47
N GLN A 127 -16.13 66.35 -3.54
CA GLN A 127 -15.05 66.10 -4.49
C GLN A 127 -13.67 66.31 -3.84
N ASP A 128 -13.53 67.37 -3.05
CA ASP A 128 -12.31 67.69 -2.28
C ASP A 128 -12.12 66.79 -1.05
N LYS A 129 -13.01 65.80 -0.87
CA LYS A 129 -13.03 64.85 0.27
C LYS A 129 -13.25 65.55 1.62
N LEU A 130 -13.78 66.77 1.62
CA LEU A 130 -14.18 67.54 2.79
C LEU A 130 -15.59 67.11 3.26
N TYR A 131 -15.75 65.81 3.54
CA TYR A 131 -17.05 65.20 3.80
C TYR A 131 -17.78 65.82 5.01
N GLN A 132 -17.06 66.15 6.08
CA GLN A 132 -17.62 66.80 7.27
C GLN A 132 -18.16 68.20 6.98
N GLU A 133 -17.58 68.92 6.03
CA GLU A 133 -18.03 70.25 5.63
C GLU A 133 -19.13 70.21 4.56
N ALA A 134 -19.23 69.11 3.82
CA ALA A 134 -20.28 68.85 2.83
C ALA A 134 -21.62 68.49 3.50
N ILE A 135 -21.59 67.68 4.56
CA ILE A 135 -22.78 67.21 5.30
C ILE A 135 -23.77 68.34 5.62
N PRO A 136 -23.40 69.39 6.38
CA PRO A 136 -24.37 70.42 6.79
C PRO A 136 -24.92 71.23 5.61
N LYS A 137 -24.17 71.35 4.51
CA LYS A 137 -24.63 72.03 3.29
C LYS A 137 -25.65 71.19 2.53
N LEU A 138 -25.40 69.88 2.41
CA LEU A 138 -26.29 68.95 1.72
C LEU A 138 -27.54 68.61 2.55
N GLU A 139 -27.43 68.58 3.88
CA GLU A 139 -28.58 68.51 4.80
C GLU A 139 -29.52 69.70 4.58
N TRP A 140 -28.98 70.92 4.57
CA TRP A 140 -29.76 72.13 4.33
C TRP A 140 -30.46 72.11 2.96
N VAL A 141 -29.77 71.64 1.90
CA VAL A 141 -30.36 71.52 0.56
C VAL A 141 -31.54 70.55 0.55
N ILE A 142 -31.44 69.42 1.24
CA ILE A 142 -32.54 68.43 1.35
C ILE A 142 -33.71 68.98 2.18
N GLU A 143 -33.44 69.80 3.20
CA GLU A 143 -34.47 70.45 4.01
C GLU A 143 -35.25 71.50 3.22
N GLU A 144 -34.55 72.33 2.44
CA GLU A 144 -35.16 73.42 1.65
C GLU A 144 -35.80 72.93 0.35
N ASP A 145 -35.17 71.97 -0.33
CA ASP A 145 -35.71 71.36 -1.55
C ASP A 145 -35.46 69.84 -1.58
N PRO A 146 -36.38 69.05 -1.03
CA PRO A 146 -36.31 67.60 -1.05
C PRO A 146 -36.32 66.98 -2.44
N THR A 147 -36.61 67.74 -3.51
CA THR A 147 -36.63 67.23 -4.89
C THR A 147 -35.25 67.16 -5.53
N GLN A 148 -34.23 67.75 -4.91
CA GLN A 148 -32.85 67.74 -5.38
C GLN A 148 -32.17 66.39 -5.09
N LEU A 149 -32.40 65.40 -5.96
CA LEU A 149 -31.91 64.03 -5.79
C LEU A 149 -30.37 63.95 -5.64
N ALA A 150 -29.62 64.83 -6.31
CA ALA A 150 -28.16 64.90 -6.20
C ALA A 150 -27.67 65.21 -4.77
N ALA A 151 -28.44 65.98 -3.99
CA ALA A 151 -28.12 66.27 -2.60
C ALA A 151 -28.32 65.04 -1.69
N TRP A 152 -29.37 64.25 -1.95
CA TRP A 152 -29.61 62.98 -1.23
C TRP A 152 -28.53 61.94 -1.48
N GLU A 153 -28.06 61.83 -2.72
CA GLU A 153 -26.92 60.98 -3.07
C GLU A 153 -25.64 61.47 -2.40
N GLY A 154 -25.30 62.75 -2.59
CA GLY A 154 -24.11 63.37 -2.01
C GLY A 154 -24.06 63.23 -0.49
N LEU A 155 -25.17 63.47 0.21
CA LEU A 155 -25.23 63.35 1.67
C LEU A 155 -25.08 61.90 2.14
N GLY A 156 -25.71 60.95 1.42
CA GLY A 156 -25.58 59.54 1.74
C GLY A 156 -24.14 59.04 1.60
N TRP A 157 -23.43 59.50 0.57
CA TRP A 157 -22.00 59.24 0.41
C TRP A 157 -21.14 59.94 1.45
N ALA A 158 -21.50 61.16 1.88
CA ALA A 158 -20.79 61.89 2.93
C ALA A 158 -20.89 61.16 4.28
N TYR A 159 -22.08 60.66 4.61
CA TYR A 159 -22.29 59.81 5.78
C TYR A 159 -21.53 58.50 5.67
N TRP A 160 -21.49 57.87 4.49
CA TRP A 160 -20.73 56.64 4.27
C TRP A 160 -19.23 56.85 4.48
N ALA A 161 -18.67 57.91 3.89
CA ALA A 161 -17.25 58.25 3.99
C ALA A 161 -16.82 58.68 5.41
N THR A 162 -17.77 59.05 6.27
CA THR A 162 -17.55 59.39 7.68
C THR A 162 -17.94 58.25 8.64
N ASP A 163 -18.06 57.03 8.12
CA ASP A 163 -18.42 55.78 8.84
C ASP A 163 -19.81 55.80 9.52
N GLN A 164 -20.72 56.66 9.05
CA GLN A 164 -22.10 56.75 9.51
C GLN A 164 -23.06 55.88 8.69
N LYS A 165 -22.72 54.60 8.48
CA LYS A 165 -23.41 53.67 7.56
C LYS A 165 -24.91 53.51 7.83
N GLN A 166 -25.32 53.50 9.10
CA GLN A 166 -26.74 53.42 9.47
C GLN A 166 -27.52 54.66 9.05
N LYS A 167 -26.91 55.85 9.11
CA LYS A 167 -27.54 57.09 8.62
C LYS A 167 -27.66 57.09 7.11
N THR A 168 -26.65 56.61 6.38
CA THR A 168 -26.72 56.41 4.92
C THR A 168 -27.92 55.54 4.54
N LYS A 169 -28.09 54.41 5.22
CA LYS A 169 -29.22 53.49 4.98
C LYS A 169 -30.57 54.17 5.22
N GLN A 170 -30.75 54.79 6.37
CA GLN A 170 -31.99 55.50 6.72
C GLN A 170 -32.30 56.62 5.73
N LEU A 171 -31.27 57.35 5.29
CA LEU A 171 -31.41 58.45 4.33
C LEU A 171 -31.90 57.95 2.96
N TRP A 172 -31.31 56.88 2.43
CA TRP A 172 -31.72 56.33 1.12
C TRP A 172 -33.01 55.51 1.17
N GLU A 173 -33.35 54.90 2.30
CA GLU A 173 -34.69 54.31 2.53
C GLU A 173 -35.77 55.42 2.58
N ARG A 174 -35.47 56.58 3.18
CA ARG A 174 -36.35 57.75 3.14
C ARG A 174 -36.48 58.31 1.72
N LEU A 175 -35.38 58.39 0.96
CA LEU A 175 -35.42 58.80 -0.44
C LEU A 175 -36.30 57.86 -1.28
N LEU A 176 -36.19 56.55 -1.07
CA LEU A 176 -37.04 55.55 -1.73
C LEU A 176 -38.53 55.77 -1.44
N ALA A 177 -38.88 56.11 -0.20
CA ALA A 177 -40.27 56.41 0.18
C ALA A 177 -40.80 57.70 -0.48
N LEU A 178 -39.92 58.70 -0.71
CA LEU A 178 -40.28 59.97 -1.32
C LEU A 178 -40.34 59.91 -2.85
N ALA A 179 -39.50 59.08 -3.47
CA ALA A 179 -39.38 58.95 -4.93
C ALA A 179 -39.42 57.47 -5.39
N PRO A 180 -40.51 56.74 -5.15
CA PRO A 180 -40.59 55.29 -5.46
C PRO A 180 -40.59 54.99 -6.97
N ASN A 181 -40.87 55.98 -7.82
CA ASN A 181 -40.85 55.84 -9.28
C ASN A 181 -39.54 56.39 -9.89
N SER A 182 -38.55 56.73 -9.07
CA SER A 182 -37.22 57.12 -9.53
C SER A 182 -36.29 55.90 -9.51
N PRO A 183 -35.47 55.66 -10.55
CA PRO A 183 -34.49 54.56 -10.53
C PRO A 183 -33.37 54.76 -9.49
N MET A 184 -33.05 56.01 -9.18
CA MET A 184 -31.92 56.41 -8.34
C MET A 184 -31.90 55.82 -6.92
N PRO A 185 -32.97 55.89 -6.10
CA PRO A 185 -32.96 55.27 -4.78
C PRO A 185 -32.73 53.75 -4.82
N TYR A 186 -33.24 53.07 -5.85
CA TYR A 186 -32.97 51.65 -6.05
C TYR A 186 -31.50 51.38 -6.40
N ASN A 187 -30.89 52.20 -7.27
CA ASN A 187 -29.45 52.10 -7.57
C ASN A 187 -28.61 52.29 -6.30
N LEU A 188 -28.88 53.32 -5.50
CA LEU A 188 -28.15 53.64 -4.26
C LEU A 188 -28.30 52.55 -3.19
N LEU A 189 -29.51 52.01 -3.00
CA LEU A 189 -29.74 50.89 -2.09
C LEU A 189 -29.11 49.58 -2.61
N GLY A 190 -29.03 49.40 -3.93
CA GLY A 190 -28.29 48.30 -4.54
C GLY A 190 -26.78 48.39 -4.25
N MET A 191 -26.21 49.58 -4.42
CA MET A 191 -24.81 49.88 -4.09
C MET A 191 -24.51 49.65 -2.60
N LEU A 192 -25.40 50.13 -1.73
CA LEU A 192 -25.31 49.90 -0.29
C LEU A 192 -25.36 48.41 0.05
N ALA A 193 -26.30 47.68 -0.52
CA ALA A 193 -26.43 46.24 -0.30
C ALA A 193 -25.20 45.45 -0.80
N ASN A 194 -24.59 45.88 -1.91
CA ASN A 194 -23.31 45.36 -2.36
C ASN A 194 -22.20 45.65 -1.34
N ALA A 195 -22.11 46.88 -0.82
CA ALA A 195 -21.15 47.25 0.23
C ALA A 195 -21.36 46.52 1.56
N GLU A 196 -22.58 46.07 1.85
CA GLU A 196 -22.93 45.19 2.97
C GLU A 196 -22.67 43.69 2.67
N GLY A 197 -22.20 43.35 1.46
CA GLY A 197 -21.96 41.97 1.02
C GLY A 197 -23.25 41.19 0.68
N ASN A 198 -24.41 41.83 0.65
CA ASN A 198 -25.69 41.21 0.34
C ASN A 198 -26.00 41.29 -1.17
N LEU A 199 -25.27 40.49 -1.94
CA LEU A 199 -25.33 40.45 -3.40
C LEU A 199 -26.76 40.24 -3.93
N LYS A 200 -27.49 39.25 -3.41
CA LYS A 200 -28.88 38.94 -3.84
C LYS A 200 -29.81 40.14 -3.69
N LYS A 201 -29.74 40.82 -2.54
CA LYS A 201 -30.55 42.01 -2.28
C LYS A 201 -30.16 43.16 -3.21
N ALA A 202 -28.87 43.34 -3.47
CA ALA A 202 -28.39 44.34 -4.42
C ALA A 202 -28.90 44.09 -5.84
N SER A 203 -28.88 42.84 -6.33
CA SER A 203 -29.42 42.51 -7.65
C SER A 203 -30.92 42.76 -7.75
N SER A 204 -31.69 42.46 -6.69
CA SER A 204 -33.12 42.80 -6.66
C SER A 204 -33.38 44.30 -6.78
N PHE A 205 -32.56 45.13 -6.12
CA PHE A 205 -32.67 46.57 -6.24
C PHE A 205 -32.29 47.08 -7.65
N TYR A 206 -31.19 46.60 -8.23
CA TYR A 206 -30.83 46.98 -9.61
C TYR A 206 -31.88 46.54 -10.63
N GLN A 207 -32.45 45.34 -10.49
CA GLN A 207 -33.54 44.88 -11.35
C GLN A 207 -34.79 45.78 -11.24
N LYS A 208 -35.16 46.22 -10.03
CA LYS A 208 -36.26 47.19 -9.85
C LYS A 208 -35.95 48.54 -10.49
N SER A 209 -34.71 49.01 -10.39
CA SER A 209 -34.28 50.22 -11.09
C SER A 209 -34.41 50.09 -12.61
N LEU A 210 -33.99 48.96 -13.17
CA LEU A 210 -34.08 48.67 -14.62
C LEU A 210 -35.50 48.42 -15.10
N GLN A 211 -36.44 48.04 -14.23
CA GLN A 211 -37.87 48.01 -14.56
C GLN A 211 -38.45 49.42 -14.76
N ILE A 212 -37.90 50.43 -14.07
CA ILE A 212 -38.32 51.83 -14.20
C ILE A 212 -37.67 52.48 -15.43
N ASP A 213 -36.35 52.33 -15.58
CA ASP A 213 -35.61 52.77 -16.76
C ASP A 213 -34.65 51.67 -17.25
N PRO A 214 -35.02 50.95 -18.33
CA PRO A 214 -34.22 49.85 -18.88
C PRO A 214 -32.89 50.27 -19.53
N ASN A 215 -32.70 51.54 -19.87
CA ASN A 215 -31.56 51.99 -20.67
C ASN A 215 -30.37 52.48 -19.83
N GLN A 216 -30.44 52.36 -18.51
CA GLN A 216 -29.38 52.78 -17.59
C GLN A 216 -28.13 51.89 -17.75
N TYR A 217 -27.18 52.35 -18.57
CA TYR A 217 -25.92 51.64 -18.84
C TYR A 217 -25.18 51.25 -17.55
N GLU A 218 -25.03 52.19 -16.62
CA GLU A 218 -24.33 51.97 -15.36
C GLU A 218 -25.05 50.93 -14.49
N THR A 219 -26.38 51.00 -14.36
CA THR A 219 -27.15 50.00 -13.60
C THR A 219 -27.08 48.61 -14.23
N ARG A 220 -27.10 48.51 -15.56
CA ARG A 220 -26.91 47.24 -16.29
C ARG A 220 -25.52 46.66 -16.01
N SER A 221 -24.48 47.49 -16.03
CA SER A 221 -23.12 47.11 -15.64
C SER A 221 -23.03 46.65 -14.19
N MET A 222 -23.62 47.39 -13.24
CA MET A 222 -23.61 47.01 -11.82
C MET A 222 -24.38 45.71 -11.56
N LEU A 223 -25.48 45.50 -12.25
CA LEU A 223 -26.21 44.23 -12.20
C LEU A 223 -25.36 43.11 -12.77
N ALA A 224 -24.76 43.28 -13.95
CA ALA A 224 -23.92 42.26 -14.57
C ALA A 224 -22.69 41.92 -13.70
N GLN A 225 -22.02 42.91 -13.10
CA GLN A 225 -20.94 42.68 -12.13
C GLN A 225 -21.41 41.90 -10.91
N ASN A 226 -22.57 42.27 -10.36
CA ASN A 226 -23.14 41.58 -9.21
C ASN A 226 -23.55 40.14 -9.59
N GLN A 227 -24.06 39.94 -10.79
CA GLN A 227 -24.31 38.62 -11.36
C GLN A 227 -23.02 37.82 -11.50
N VAL A 228 -21.91 38.41 -11.97
CA VAL A 228 -20.59 37.76 -11.93
C VAL A 228 -20.26 37.34 -10.50
N TRP A 229 -20.35 38.23 -9.51
CA TRP A 229 -20.05 37.91 -8.09
C TRP A 229 -20.98 36.88 -7.46
N GLN A 230 -22.22 36.79 -7.92
CA GLN A 230 -23.17 35.75 -7.52
C GLN A 230 -22.93 34.44 -8.25
N GLY A 231 -22.22 34.50 -9.36
CA GLY A 231 -22.00 33.38 -10.24
C GLY A 231 -23.04 33.16 -11.33
N ASP A 232 -23.96 34.10 -11.50
CA ASP A 232 -24.95 34.13 -12.55
C ASP A 232 -24.32 34.57 -13.88
N LEU A 233 -23.39 33.75 -14.39
CA LEU A 233 -22.58 34.07 -15.57
C LEU A 233 -23.39 34.02 -16.86
N ASP A 234 -24.45 33.21 -16.89
CA ASP A 234 -25.34 33.04 -18.05
C ASP A 234 -26.05 34.35 -18.41
N HIS A 235 -26.40 35.17 -17.42
CA HIS A 235 -26.91 36.51 -17.65
C HIS A 235 -25.78 37.54 -17.74
N ALA A 236 -24.75 37.44 -16.89
CA ALA A 236 -23.71 38.44 -16.79
C ALA A 236 -22.86 38.56 -18.07
N LEU A 237 -22.36 37.45 -18.62
CA LEU A 237 -21.41 37.47 -19.73
C LEU A 237 -22.02 38.01 -21.03
N PRO A 238 -23.21 37.57 -21.48
CA PRO A 238 -23.84 38.16 -22.66
C PRO A 238 -24.11 39.66 -22.48
N GLU A 239 -24.48 40.07 -21.27
CA GLU A 239 -24.76 41.46 -20.96
C GLU A 239 -23.48 42.31 -20.97
N LEU A 240 -22.40 41.83 -20.36
CA LEU A 240 -21.08 42.47 -20.40
C LEU A 240 -20.53 42.57 -21.83
N ARG A 241 -20.70 41.53 -22.66
CA ARG A 241 -20.33 41.56 -24.09
C ARG A 241 -21.16 42.61 -24.86
N LYS A 242 -22.45 42.76 -24.56
CA LYS A 242 -23.31 43.81 -25.15
C LYS A 242 -22.88 45.21 -24.72
N LEU A 243 -22.64 45.41 -23.41
CA LEU A 243 -22.20 46.71 -22.86
C LEU A 243 -20.85 47.12 -23.47
N LEU A 244 -19.88 46.21 -23.53
CA LEU A 244 -18.58 46.46 -24.15
C LEU A 244 -18.68 46.74 -25.66
N LYS A 245 -19.67 46.16 -26.36
CA LYS A 245 -19.92 46.48 -27.77
C LYS A 245 -20.52 47.88 -27.97
N GLN A 246 -21.32 48.35 -27.01
CA GLN A 246 -21.89 49.71 -27.02
C GLN A 246 -20.81 50.77 -26.77
N ASP A 247 -19.84 50.48 -25.91
CA ASP A 247 -18.69 51.36 -25.64
C ASP A 247 -17.41 50.53 -25.45
N GLN A 248 -16.57 50.49 -26.49
CA GLN A 248 -15.40 49.61 -26.56
C GLN A 248 -14.22 50.08 -25.70
N ASP A 249 -14.21 51.36 -25.30
CA ASP A 249 -13.11 51.99 -24.56
C ASP A 249 -13.30 51.86 -23.04
N ARG A 250 -14.42 51.28 -22.58
CA ARG A 250 -14.71 51.05 -21.15
C ARG A 250 -13.87 49.92 -20.56
N VAL A 251 -12.69 50.28 -20.05
CA VAL A 251 -11.78 49.37 -19.35
C VAL A 251 -12.44 48.68 -18.15
N ASP A 252 -13.32 49.37 -17.43
CA ASP A 252 -14.05 48.80 -16.29
C ASP A 252 -14.90 47.61 -16.71
N ILE A 253 -15.75 47.75 -17.74
CA ILE A 253 -16.58 46.64 -18.27
C ILE A 253 -15.71 45.50 -18.78
N ARG A 254 -14.59 45.84 -19.43
CA ARG A 254 -13.61 44.85 -19.91
C ARG A 254 -13.04 44.02 -18.77
N ILE A 255 -12.74 44.62 -17.62
CA ILE A 255 -12.27 43.91 -16.41
C ILE A 255 -13.36 42.98 -15.88
N GLN A 256 -14.61 43.44 -15.79
CA GLN A 256 -15.72 42.60 -15.33
C GLN A 256 -15.94 41.41 -16.25
N LEU A 257 -15.85 41.63 -17.57
CA LEU A 257 -15.94 40.59 -18.58
C LEU A 257 -14.80 39.58 -18.44
N ALA A 258 -13.54 40.04 -18.34
CA ALA A 258 -12.37 39.17 -18.18
C ALA A 258 -12.44 38.34 -16.89
N ARG A 259 -12.88 38.93 -15.77
CA ARG A 259 -13.10 38.21 -14.51
C ARG A 259 -14.26 37.22 -14.59
N GLY A 260 -15.35 37.61 -15.23
CA GLY A 260 -16.48 36.71 -15.50
C GLY A 260 -16.05 35.53 -16.39
N MET A 261 -15.20 35.77 -17.38
CA MET A 261 -14.62 34.74 -18.24
C MET A 261 -13.72 33.78 -17.44
N ILE A 262 -12.81 34.29 -16.59
CA ILE A 262 -12.04 33.45 -15.66
C ILE A 262 -12.96 32.60 -14.78
N ALA A 263 -14.04 33.19 -14.24
CA ALA A 263 -15.02 32.48 -13.44
C ALA A 263 -15.80 31.42 -14.25
N ASN A 264 -16.03 31.68 -15.54
CA ASN A 264 -16.64 30.72 -16.48
C ASN A 264 -15.63 29.72 -17.07
N GLN A 265 -14.37 29.78 -16.64
CA GLN A 265 -13.26 28.96 -17.16
C GLN A 265 -12.88 29.26 -18.63
N GLU A 266 -13.26 30.42 -19.15
CA GLU A 266 -12.86 30.97 -20.45
C GLU A 266 -11.51 31.71 -20.32
N TYR A 267 -10.45 31.02 -19.90
CA TYR A 267 -9.17 31.67 -19.56
C TYR A 267 -8.45 32.28 -20.76
N GLU A 268 -8.36 31.55 -21.88
CA GLU A 268 -7.71 32.02 -23.10
C GLU A 268 -8.39 33.28 -23.65
N ASP A 269 -9.72 33.27 -23.73
CA ASP A 269 -10.50 34.44 -24.15
C ASP A 269 -10.31 35.61 -23.17
N SER A 270 -10.23 35.33 -21.87
CA SER A 270 -9.97 36.37 -20.87
C SER A 270 -8.62 37.05 -21.09
N LEU A 271 -7.59 36.33 -21.57
CA LEU A 271 -6.24 36.86 -21.79
C LEU A 271 -6.20 37.89 -22.93
N GLU A 272 -7.07 37.79 -23.93
CA GLU A 272 -7.22 38.84 -24.96
C GLU A 272 -7.67 40.16 -24.32
N HIS A 273 -8.58 40.07 -23.35
CA HIS A 273 -9.05 41.23 -22.60
C HIS A 273 -7.99 41.74 -21.61
N TRP A 274 -7.28 40.86 -20.91
CA TRP A 274 -6.18 41.23 -20.00
C TRP A 274 -5.02 41.91 -20.72
N ALA A 275 -4.68 41.49 -21.94
CA ALA A 275 -3.66 42.14 -22.76
C ALA A 275 -3.99 43.61 -23.07
N ILE A 276 -5.28 43.96 -23.18
CA ILE A 276 -5.74 45.34 -23.37
C ILE A 276 -5.76 46.09 -22.03
N ILE A 277 -6.24 45.46 -20.96
CA ILE A 277 -6.28 46.04 -19.61
C ILE A 277 -4.87 46.43 -19.15
N ARG A 278 -3.89 45.54 -19.34
CA ARG A 278 -2.49 45.76 -18.99
C ARG A 278 -1.87 46.98 -19.68
N LYS A 279 -2.28 47.31 -20.92
CA LYS A 279 -1.82 48.55 -21.60
C LYS A 279 -2.30 49.82 -20.89
N THR A 280 -3.46 49.75 -20.24
CA THR A 280 -4.07 50.90 -19.56
C THR A 280 -3.64 51.05 -18.10
N ALA A 281 -3.36 49.94 -17.42
CA ALA A 281 -2.94 49.90 -16.02
C ALA A 281 -1.87 48.81 -15.81
N PRO A 282 -0.62 49.03 -16.30
CA PRO A 282 0.43 48.01 -16.32
C PRO A 282 0.96 47.62 -14.93
N ASP A 283 0.84 48.51 -13.95
CA ASP A 283 1.37 48.32 -12.59
C ASP A 283 0.25 48.13 -11.54
N ASN A 284 -0.91 47.59 -11.96
CA ASN A 284 -1.97 47.25 -11.03
C ASN A 284 -1.80 45.81 -10.53
N VAL A 285 -1.51 45.66 -9.23
CA VAL A 285 -1.26 44.36 -8.59
C VAL A 285 -2.43 43.38 -8.77
N ASP A 286 -3.68 43.81 -8.59
CA ASP A 286 -4.84 42.92 -8.74
C ASP A 286 -4.98 42.39 -10.18
N TYR A 287 -4.72 43.23 -11.17
CA TYR A 287 -4.84 42.83 -12.58
C TYR A 287 -3.70 41.88 -12.98
N LEU A 288 -2.48 42.11 -12.49
CA LEU A 288 -1.37 41.17 -12.65
C LEU A 288 -1.69 39.81 -12.02
N LEU A 289 -2.36 39.79 -10.86
CA LEU A 289 -2.75 38.54 -10.20
C LEU A 289 -3.88 37.82 -10.94
N ASP A 290 -4.87 38.54 -11.46
CA ASP A 290 -5.97 37.94 -12.21
C ASP A 290 -5.48 37.43 -13.60
N GLU A 291 -4.65 38.20 -14.31
CA GLU A 291 -3.98 37.78 -15.55
C GLU A 291 -3.01 36.61 -15.28
N GLY A 292 -2.20 36.69 -14.23
CA GLY A 292 -1.28 35.63 -13.82
C GLY A 292 -1.99 34.32 -13.45
N LYS A 293 -3.18 34.39 -12.83
CA LYS A 293 -4.03 33.22 -12.61
C LYS A 293 -4.58 32.63 -13.91
N ALA A 294 -5.02 33.47 -14.85
CA ALA A 294 -5.43 32.99 -16.16
C ALA A 294 -4.26 32.27 -16.86
N PHE A 295 -3.05 32.85 -16.84
CA PHE A 295 -1.82 32.21 -17.33
C PHE A 295 -1.52 30.89 -16.61
N LEU A 296 -1.66 30.83 -15.28
CA LEU A 296 -1.49 29.60 -14.52
C LEU A 296 -2.43 28.49 -15.00
N PHE A 297 -3.71 28.81 -15.19
CA PHE A 297 -4.72 27.84 -15.60
C PHE A 297 -4.58 27.39 -17.05
N ILE A 298 -4.11 28.25 -17.97
CA ILE A 298 -3.77 27.81 -19.34
C ILE A 298 -2.41 27.12 -19.43
N GLY A 299 -1.60 27.19 -18.36
CA GLY A 299 -0.32 26.52 -18.27
C GLY A 299 0.90 27.29 -18.69
N ASP A 300 0.75 28.57 -18.96
CA ASP A 300 1.89 29.45 -19.19
C ASP A 300 2.50 29.81 -17.83
N LEU A 301 3.21 28.83 -17.24
CA LEU A 301 3.85 28.97 -15.95
C LEU A 301 4.90 30.08 -15.96
N GLN A 302 5.49 30.37 -17.12
CA GLN A 302 6.45 31.45 -17.26
C GLN A 302 5.73 32.79 -17.09
N LEU A 303 4.69 33.07 -17.88
CA LEU A 303 3.96 34.33 -17.76
C LEU A 303 3.21 34.45 -16.44
N ALA A 304 2.73 33.35 -15.87
CA ALA A 304 2.15 33.33 -14.52
C ALA A 304 3.17 33.70 -13.45
N ALA A 305 4.40 33.15 -13.53
CA ALA A 305 5.51 33.51 -12.65
C ALA A 305 5.90 34.99 -12.82
N GLU A 306 6.05 35.47 -14.07
CA GLU A 306 6.39 36.86 -14.36
C GLU A 306 5.36 37.84 -13.78
N ASN A 307 4.07 37.51 -13.89
CA ASN A 307 3.00 38.30 -13.27
C ASN A 307 3.06 38.28 -11.74
N ALA A 308 3.29 37.11 -11.13
CA ALA A 308 3.43 36.99 -9.69
C ALA A 308 4.67 37.75 -9.18
N GLU A 309 5.79 37.67 -9.89
CA GLU A 309 7.03 38.39 -9.58
C GLU A 309 6.84 39.90 -9.73
N ARG A 310 6.22 40.37 -10.81
CA ARG A 310 5.91 41.79 -11.00
C ARG A 310 4.97 42.31 -9.93
N ALA A 311 3.95 41.54 -9.54
CA ALA A 311 3.07 41.88 -8.44
C ALA A 311 3.85 42.03 -7.11
N LEU A 312 4.85 41.17 -6.87
CA LEU A 312 5.72 41.23 -5.69
C LEU A 312 6.77 42.36 -5.75
N GLU A 313 7.19 42.79 -6.94
CA GLU A 313 8.04 43.98 -7.09
C GLU A 313 7.28 45.26 -6.70
N LEU A 314 5.98 45.32 -7.02
CA LEU A 314 5.11 46.44 -6.70
C LEU A 314 4.64 46.41 -5.24
N ASP A 315 4.37 45.21 -4.71
CA ASP A 315 3.97 44.98 -3.33
C ASP A 315 4.61 43.67 -2.79
N GLU A 316 5.79 43.80 -2.17
CA GLU A 316 6.57 42.67 -1.64
C GLU A 316 5.83 41.87 -0.55
N GLY A 317 4.85 42.53 0.09
CA GLY A 317 4.00 42.00 1.14
C GLY A 317 2.67 41.43 0.63
N ASN A 318 2.44 41.37 -0.69
CA ASN A 318 1.18 40.88 -1.21
C ASN A 318 1.01 39.38 -1.03
N MET A 319 0.16 38.96 -0.09
CA MET A 319 -0.06 37.55 0.22
C MET A 319 -0.56 36.75 -1.00
N ARG A 320 -1.48 37.32 -1.80
CA ARG A 320 -2.05 36.66 -2.99
C ARG A 320 -1.01 36.44 -4.07
N ALA A 321 -0.03 37.33 -4.21
CA ALA A 321 1.09 37.17 -5.14
C ALA A 321 2.06 36.06 -4.71
N ILE A 322 2.33 35.95 -3.41
CA ILE A 322 3.15 34.85 -2.86
C ILE A 322 2.42 33.51 -3.04
N GLU A 323 1.11 33.46 -2.78
CA GLU A 323 0.28 32.28 -3.03
C GLU A 323 0.29 31.90 -4.51
N LEU A 324 0.08 32.85 -5.42
CA LEU A 324 0.14 32.59 -6.86
C LEU A 324 1.50 32.01 -7.28
N ARG A 325 2.61 32.54 -6.76
CA ARG A 325 3.94 32.00 -7.05
C ARG A 325 4.15 30.60 -6.45
N ALA A 326 3.61 30.34 -5.25
CA ALA A 326 3.60 29.01 -4.65
C ALA A 326 2.81 28.02 -5.51
N ASP A 327 1.63 28.44 -5.99
CA ASP A 327 0.80 27.63 -6.88
C ASP A 327 1.56 27.35 -8.18
N VAL A 328 2.11 28.37 -8.86
CA VAL A 328 2.96 28.19 -10.05
C VAL A 328 4.07 27.17 -9.80
N ALA A 329 4.72 27.20 -8.63
CA ALA A 329 5.73 26.23 -8.26
C ALA A 329 5.15 24.81 -8.05
N GLU A 330 3.99 24.64 -7.41
CA GLU A 330 3.31 23.34 -7.28
C GLU A 330 2.88 22.76 -8.63
N TYR A 331 2.31 23.58 -9.52
CA TYR A 331 1.93 23.17 -10.87
C TYR A 331 3.14 22.86 -11.73
N GLY A 332 4.23 23.62 -11.60
CA GLY A 332 5.52 23.39 -12.25
C GLY A 332 6.35 22.24 -11.67
N ASN A 333 5.79 21.44 -10.74
CA ASN A 333 6.47 20.32 -10.08
C ASN A 333 7.76 20.74 -9.35
N LYS A 334 7.75 21.92 -8.72
CA LYS A 334 8.81 22.49 -7.88
C LYS A 334 8.34 22.61 -6.42
N PRO A 335 8.06 21.49 -5.73
CA PRO A 335 7.49 21.52 -4.38
C PRO A 335 8.38 22.24 -3.35
N ALA A 336 9.70 22.24 -3.52
CA ALA A 336 10.63 22.96 -2.64
C ALA A 336 10.43 24.49 -2.70
N ASP A 337 10.18 25.04 -3.89
CA ASP A 337 9.92 26.47 -4.09
C ASP A 337 8.55 26.85 -3.51
N ALA A 338 7.53 26.02 -3.73
CA ALA A 338 6.21 26.20 -3.14
C ALA A 338 6.25 26.22 -1.61
N ILE A 339 7.00 25.31 -0.99
CA ILE A 339 7.16 25.24 0.48
C ILE A 339 7.74 26.54 1.03
N LYS A 340 8.70 27.17 0.33
CA LYS A 340 9.32 28.42 0.76
C LYS A 340 8.28 29.54 0.85
N ASP A 341 7.43 29.65 -0.17
CA ASP A 341 6.40 30.69 -0.26
C ASP A 341 5.22 30.43 0.68
N LEU A 342 4.76 29.18 0.80
CA LEU A 342 3.73 28.80 1.78
C LEU A 342 4.15 29.08 3.22
N LYS A 343 5.44 28.88 3.56
CA LYS A 343 5.99 29.28 4.87
C LYS A 343 5.97 30.80 5.07
N LYS A 344 6.12 31.60 4.01
CA LYS A 344 6.01 33.07 4.08
C LYS A 344 4.54 33.46 4.31
N VAL A 345 3.60 32.90 3.54
CA VAL A 345 2.14 33.12 3.71
C VAL A 345 1.68 32.77 5.13
N MET A 346 2.11 31.63 5.66
CA MET A 346 1.77 31.19 7.02
C MET A 346 2.22 32.18 8.11
N LYS A 347 3.34 32.87 7.90
CA LYS A 347 3.85 33.91 8.84
C LYS A 347 3.09 35.23 8.73
N MET A 348 2.43 35.50 7.61
CA MET A 348 1.77 36.78 7.31
C MET A 348 0.32 36.85 7.81
N THR A 349 -0.30 35.71 8.11
CA THR A 349 -1.65 35.67 8.69
C THR A 349 -1.59 35.44 10.20
N GLU A 350 -2.59 35.90 10.95
CA GLU A 350 -2.82 35.50 12.35
C GLU A 350 -3.99 34.51 12.49
N ASN A 351 -4.75 34.27 11.41
CA ASN A 351 -5.90 33.38 11.42
C ASN A 351 -5.44 31.92 11.58
N LYS A 352 -5.77 31.32 12.73
CA LYS A 352 -5.35 29.95 13.08
C LYS A 352 -5.88 28.90 12.12
N ILE A 353 -7.13 29.01 11.66
CA ILE A 353 -7.74 28.06 10.73
C ILE A 353 -7.03 28.16 9.37
N PHE A 354 -6.79 29.38 8.89
CA PHE A 354 -6.08 29.58 7.65
C PHE A 354 -4.62 29.08 7.72
N LYS A 355 -3.93 29.29 8.84
CA LYS A 355 -2.62 28.67 9.09
C LYS A 355 -2.69 27.14 9.03
N SER A 356 -3.63 26.53 9.74
CA SER A 356 -3.82 25.07 9.73
C SER A 356 -4.01 24.54 8.31
N ARG A 357 -4.79 25.24 7.47
CA ARG A 357 -4.98 24.89 6.05
C ARG A 357 -3.67 24.91 5.25
N ILE A 358 -2.83 25.93 5.45
CA ILE A 358 -1.51 25.99 4.79
C ILE A 358 -0.59 24.88 5.30
N MET A 359 -0.65 24.55 6.59
CA MET A 359 0.14 23.46 7.17
C MET A 359 -0.28 22.08 6.65
N ARG A 360 -1.58 21.86 6.41
CA ARG A 360 -2.08 20.68 5.69
C ARG A 360 -1.43 20.55 4.31
N ARG A 361 -1.41 21.63 3.51
CA ARG A 361 -0.73 21.65 2.20
C ARG A 361 0.75 21.31 2.33
N LEU A 362 1.45 21.95 3.27
CA LEU A 362 2.87 21.70 3.53
C LEU A 362 3.15 20.24 3.91
N ALA A 363 2.33 19.64 4.77
CA ALA A 363 2.49 18.25 5.19
C ALA A 363 2.39 17.26 4.02
N VAL A 364 1.46 17.50 3.09
CA VAL A 364 1.33 16.69 1.85
C VAL A 364 2.54 16.88 0.94
N LEU A 365 2.99 18.12 0.74
CA LEU A 365 4.18 18.40 -0.08
C LEU A 365 5.45 17.74 0.51
N TYR A 366 5.60 17.76 1.84
CA TYR A 366 6.69 17.04 2.50
C TYR A 366 6.60 15.53 2.32
N LEU A 367 5.40 14.95 2.39
CA LEU A 367 5.22 13.51 2.15
C LEU A 367 5.53 13.15 0.70
N ASN A 368 5.20 14.02 -0.26
CA ASN A 368 5.54 13.82 -1.68
C ASN A 368 7.05 13.89 -1.89
N LEU A 369 7.73 14.89 -1.30
CA LEU A 369 9.18 15.02 -1.36
C LEU A 369 9.91 13.88 -0.66
N TYR A 370 9.38 13.34 0.44
CA TYR A 370 9.93 12.16 1.11
C TYR A 370 10.06 10.95 0.16
N LYS A 371 9.14 10.80 -0.81
CA LYS A 371 9.18 9.69 -1.78
C LYS A 371 10.40 9.77 -2.71
N THR A 372 10.88 10.98 -3.02
CA THR A 372 11.98 11.23 -3.95
C THR A 372 13.29 11.61 -3.27
N ASP A 373 13.23 12.28 -2.12
CA ASP A 373 14.36 12.79 -1.34
C ASP A 373 14.09 12.65 0.17
N SER A 374 14.20 11.41 0.66
CA SER A 374 13.96 11.09 2.07
C SER A 374 15.04 11.62 3.02
N ILE A 375 16.18 12.11 2.51
CA ILE A 375 17.30 12.61 3.33
C ILE A 375 16.99 14.02 3.80
N ASN A 376 16.58 14.90 2.89
CA ASN A 376 16.29 16.30 3.21
C ASN A 376 14.86 16.49 3.74
N TYR A 377 13.94 15.58 3.41
CA TYR A 377 12.54 15.63 3.80
C TYR A 377 12.12 14.34 4.54
N PRO A 378 12.63 14.11 5.77
CA PRO A 378 12.28 12.92 6.54
C PRO A 378 10.81 12.93 6.98
N LEU A 379 10.22 11.76 7.23
CA LEU A 379 8.84 11.63 7.75
C LEU A 379 8.60 12.44 9.03
N GLN A 380 9.62 12.62 9.87
CA GLN A 380 9.52 13.45 11.08
C GLN A 380 9.05 14.88 10.78
N LEU A 381 9.48 15.46 9.66
CA LEU A 381 9.06 16.79 9.24
C LEU A 381 7.55 16.83 8.91
N CYS A 382 7.03 15.75 8.31
CA CYS A 382 5.60 15.59 8.04
C CYS A 382 4.82 15.47 9.36
N ILE A 383 5.33 14.67 10.30
CA ILE A 383 4.75 14.45 11.63
C ILE A 383 4.64 15.77 12.39
N ASP A 384 5.72 16.54 12.46
CA ASP A 384 5.75 17.81 13.21
C ASP A 384 4.79 18.83 12.60
N THR A 385 4.78 18.95 11.27
CA THR A 385 3.87 19.86 10.55
C THR A 385 2.40 19.48 10.77
N ALA A 386 2.08 18.18 10.73
CA ALA A 386 0.71 17.70 10.96
C ALA A 386 0.25 17.91 12.41
N ARG A 387 1.15 17.72 13.40
CA ARG A 387 0.85 17.98 14.81
C ARG A 387 0.54 19.45 15.06
N GLU A 388 1.38 20.34 14.56
CA GLU A 388 1.15 21.79 14.71
C GLU A 388 -0.14 22.24 14.00
N SER A 389 -0.50 21.64 12.86
CA SER A 389 -1.79 21.88 12.20
C SER A 389 -2.97 21.47 13.09
N ILE A 390 -2.91 20.30 13.73
CA ILE A 390 -3.94 19.82 14.66
C ILE A 390 -4.03 20.71 15.91
N GLU A 391 -2.91 21.26 16.40
CA GLU A 391 -2.94 22.20 17.53
C GLU A 391 -3.70 23.50 17.19
N LEU A 392 -3.64 23.93 15.94
CA LEU A 392 -4.36 25.11 15.44
C LEU A 392 -5.83 24.82 15.13
N ASP A 393 -6.14 23.63 14.61
CA ASP A 393 -7.49 23.15 14.36
C ASP A 393 -7.68 21.70 14.85
N PRO A 394 -8.02 21.52 16.15
CA PRO A 394 -8.21 20.19 16.73
C PRO A 394 -9.45 19.45 16.21
N ARG A 395 -10.32 20.11 15.43
CA ARG A 395 -11.54 19.49 14.89
C ARG A 395 -11.30 18.86 13.52
N ALA A 396 -10.11 19.04 12.93
CA ALA A 396 -9.77 18.47 11.63
C ALA A 396 -9.47 16.96 11.73
N SER A 397 -10.51 16.13 11.75
CA SER A 397 -10.40 14.66 11.80
C SER A 397 -9.51 14.08 10.68
N MET A 398 -9.57 14.65 9.48
CA MET A 398 -8.68 14.30 8.36
C MET A 398 -7.19 14.45 8.68
N MET A 399 -6.81 15.46 9.48
CA MET A 399 -5.42 15.63 9.91
C MET A 399 -5.03 14.61 10.98
N HIS A 400 -5.95 14.20 11.86
CA HIS A 400 -5.72 13.09 12.78
C HIS A 400 -5.51 11.77 12.02
N LEU A 401 -6.33 11.49 11.01
CA LEU A 401 -6.16 10.35 10.11
C LEU A 401 -4.79 10.40 9.46
N PHE A 402 -4.47 11.47 8.73
CA PHE A 402 -3.17 11.66 8.06
C PHE A 402 -2.00 11.46 9.03
N LEU A 403 -2.04 12.06 10.23
CA LEU A 403 -0.99 11.89 11.23
C LEU A 403 -0.86 10.44 11.69
N GLY A 404 -1.97 9.73 11.90
CA GLY A 404 -1.98 8.30 12.22
C GLY A 404 -1.31 7.44 11.15
N GLU A 405 -1.51 7.77 9.89
CA GLU A 405 -0.91 7.08 8.73
C GLU A 405 0.57 7.35 8.61
N VAL A 406 0.98 8.62 8.73
CA VAL A 406 2.40 8.99 8.72
C VAL A 406 3.13 8.32 9.89
N TYR A 407 2.51 8.23 11.08
CA TYR A 407 3.07 7.44 12.17
C TYR A 407 3.18 5.96 11.83
N LEU A 408 2.18 5.36 11.19
CA LEU A 408 2.27 3.97 10.73
C LEU A 408 3.40 3.77 9.71
N MET A 409 3.56 4.69 8.75
CA MET A 409 4.67 4.70 7.78
C MET A 409 6.03 4.83 8.48
N ASN A 410 6.11 5.66 9.53
CA ASN A 410 7.31 5.83 10.35
C ASN A 410 7.52 4.67 11.35
N ARG A 411 6.61 3.69 11.41
CA ARG A 411 6.59 2.55 12.34
C ARG A 411 6.41 2.95 13.81
N ASP A 412 5.82 4.12 14.05
CA ASP A 412 5.43 4.63 15.37
C ASP A 412 4.01 4.18 15.74
N TYR A 413 3.87 2.90 16.09
CA TYR A 413 2.54 2.28 16.23
C TYR A 413 1.69 2.81 17.39
N ASN A 414 2.30 3.18 18.52
CA ASN A 414 1.57 3.70 19.68
C ASN A 414 0.94 5.08 19.39
N PRO A 415 1.68 6.08 18.86
CA PRO A 415 1.08 7.31 18.36
C PRO A 415 0.03 7.08 17.26
N ALA A 416 0.30 6.20 16.28
CA ALA A 416 -0.66 5.87 15.22
C ALA A 416 -2.01 5.39 15.80
N ARG A 417 -1.96 4.41 16.71
CA ARG A 417 -3.15 3.86 17.37
C ARG A 417 -3.97 4.91 18.10
N LYS A 418 -3.30 5.87 18.77
CA LYS A 418 -3.97 6.95 19.49
C LYS A 418 -4.76 7.84 18.55
N GLN A 419 -4.20 8.20 17.39
CA GLN A 419 -4.88 9.06 16.43
C GLN A 419 -6.11 8.36 15.83
N PHE A 420 -5.97 7.11 15.37
CA PHE A 420 -7.11 6.37 14.82
C PHE A 420 -8.21 6.11 15.87
N ALA A 421 -7.84 5.75 17.11
CA ALA A 421 -8.80 5.56 18.18
C ALA A 421 -9.52 6.86 18.58
N LEU A 422 -8.84 8.01 18.47
CA LEU A 422 -9.44 9.33 18.71
C LEU A 422 -10.49 9.65 17.66
N VAL A 423 -10.21 9.40 16.37
CA VAL A 423 -11.19 9.57 15.28
C VAL A 423 -12.45 8.75 15.53
N LEU A 424 -12.30 7.47 15.89
CA LEU A 424 -13.44 6.58 16.17
C LEU A 424 -14.25 6.98 17.41
N ARG A 425 -13.62 7.64 18.39
CA ARG A 425 -14.27 8.03 19.64
C ARG A 425 -14.98 9.37 19.53
N ASP A 426 -14.31 10.36 18.94
CA ASP A 426 -14.72 11.77 19.04
C ASP A 426 -15.38 12.31 17.77
N PHE A 427 -15.16 11.68 16.61
CA PHE A 427 -15.57 12.23 15.30
C PHE A 427 -16.53 11.33 14.53
N ASN A 428 -16.15 10.07 14.29
CA ASN A 428 -17.00 9.11 13.60
C ASN A 428 -16.63 7.67 13.99
N ARG A 429 -17.54 7.00 14.70
CA ARG A 429 -17.39 5.60 15.15
C ARG A 429 -17.31 4.59 13.99
N GLU A 430 -17.91 4.93 12.86
CA GLU A 430 -17.93 4.10 11.66
C GLU A 430 -16.86 4.49 10.63
N ASN A 431 -15.88 5.33 11.02
CA ASN A 431 -14.81 5.77 10.13
C ASN A 431 -13.96 4.59 9.64
N LEU A 432 -14.12 4.21 8.37
CA LEU A 432 -13.50 3.03 7.76
C LEU A 432 -11.97 3.17 7.74
N ARG A 433 -11.47 4.36 7.39
CA ARG A 433 -10.03 4.68 7.33
C ARG A 433 -9.34 4.50 8.68
N ALA A 434 -9.96 4.96 9.78
CA ALA A 434 -9.45 4.75 11.13
C ALA A 434 -9.53 3.28 11.58
N LYS A 435 -10.63 2.56 11.25
CA LYS A 435 -10.74 1.13 11.56
C LYS A 435 -9.66 0.31 10.85
N LEU A 436 -9.43 0.56 9.55
CA LEU A 436 -8.36 -0.05 8.77
C LEU A 436 -6.98 0.33 9.32
N GLY A 437 -6.76 1.59 9.68
CA GLY A 437 -5.53 2.04 10.33
C GLY A 437 -5.21 1.27 11.62
N LEU A 438 -6.22 1.00 12.46
CA LEU A 438 -6.05 0.17 13.66
C LEU A 438 -5.77 -1.29 13.32
N PHE A 439 -6.45 -1.86 12.33
CA PHE A 439 -6.18 -3.21 11.83
C PHE A 439 -4.72 -3.35 11.38
N GLU A 440 -4.21 -2.40 10.59
CA GLU A 440 -2.82 -2.42 10.12
C GLU A 440 -1.81 -2.27 11.27
N VAL A 441 -2.10 -1.42 12.25
CA VAL A 441 -1.30 -1.30 13.47
C VAL A 441 -1.24 -2.63 14.23
N ASP A 442 -2.37 -3.34 14.37
CA ASP A 442 -2.44 -4.63 15.05
C ASP A 442 -1.70 -5.74 14.29
N ILE A 443 -1.81 -5.77 12.95
CA ILE A 443 -1.03 -6.68 12.09
C ILE A 443 0.48 -6.40 12.22
N ALA A 444 0.90 -5.13 12.12
CA ALA A 444 2.31 -4.74 12.17
C ALA A 444 2.97 -5.05 13.52
N GLU A 445 2.22 -4.93 14.62
CA GLU A 445 2.70 -5.26 15.97
C GLU A 445 2.50 -6.75 16.35
N GLY A 446 1.89 -7.55 15.48
CA GLY A 446 1.65 -8.99 15.69
C GLY A 446 0.55 -9.30 16.71
N ARG A 447 -0.38 -8.36 16.96
CA ARG A 447 -1.56 -8.56 17.82
C ARG A 447 -2.72 -9.16 17.03
N LEU A 448 -2.54 -10.40 16.60
CA LEU A 448 -3.40 -11.03 15.60
C LEU A 448 -4.85 -11.25 16.06
N ASP A 449 -5.09 -11.51 17.36
CA ASP A 449 -6.46 -11.64 17.90
C ASP A 449 -7.22 -10.30 17.86
N GLN A 450 -6.51 -9.18 18.10
CA GLN A 450 -7.08 -7.85 18.00
C GLN A 450 -7.33 -7.49 16.53
N ALA A 451 -6.37 -7.78 15.64
CA ALA A 451 -6.54 -7.60 14.21
C ALA A 451 -7.75 -8.38 13.67
N GLU A 452 -7.97 -9.63 14.13
CA GLU A 452 -9.15 -10.41 13.78
C GLU A 452 -10.45 -9.76 14.26
N SER A 453 -10.50 -9.32 15.51
CA SER A 453 -11.67 -8.61 16.03
C SER A 453 -11.94 -7.31 15.29
N ARG A 454 -10.89 -6.57 14.89
CA ARG A 454 -11.00 -5.32 14.11
C ARG A 454 -11.52 -5.60 12.71
N LEU A 455 -10.97 -6.62 12.05
CA LEU A 455 -11.44 -7.02 10.73
C LEU A 455 -12.90 -7.47 10.78
N ALA A 456 -13.29 -8.27 11.76
CA ALA A 456 -14.69 -8.66 11.95
C ALA A 456 -15.61 -7.45 12.15
N ASP A 457 -15.21 -6.44 12.92
CA ASP A 457 -15.97 -5.19 13.09
C ASP A 457 -16.11 -4.42 11.76
N ILE A 458 -15.02 -4.27 10.99
CA ILE A 458 -15.04 -3.64 9.66
C ILE A 458 -16.04 -4.35 8.73
N LEU A 459 -15.94 -5.68 8.65
CA LEU A 459 -16.76 -6.49 7.74
C LEU A 459 -18.23 -6.55 8.14
N ASN A 460 -18.55 -6.40 9.42
CA ASN A 460 -19.92 -6.39 9.91
C ASN A 460 -20.58 -5.00 9.86
N SER A 461 -19.80 -3.91 9.78
CA SER A 461 -20.31 -2.54 9.89
C SER A 461 -20.54 -1.82 8.56
N PHE A 462 -19.70 -2.08 7.53
CA PHE A 462 -19.73 -1.33 6.28
C PHE A 462 -20.38 -2.10 5.11
N ASP A 463 -19.69 -3.11 4.56
CA ASP A 463 -20.24 -3.97 3.52
C ASP A 463 -19.84 -5.44 3.76
N PRO A 464 -20.76 -6.28 4.26
CA PRO A 464 -20.48 -7.70 4.46
C PRO A 464 -20.43 -8.48 3.15
N PHE A 465 -20.74 -7.88 2.01
CA PHE A 465 -20.71 -8.51 0.69
C PHE A 465 -19.50 -8.09 -0.16
N ASP A 466 -18.70 -7.13 0.29
CA ASP A 466 -17.50 -6.67 -0.41
C ASP A 466 -16.49 -7.84 -0.59
N PRO A 467 -16.21 -8.28 -1.83
CA PRO A 467 -15.27 -9.36 -2.11
C PRO A 467 -13.82 -8.97 -1.79
N TYR A 468 -13.49 -7.68 -1.79
CA TYR A 468 -12.14 -7.21 -1.44
C TYR A 468 -11.80 -7.52 0.02
N ARG A 469 -12.78 -7.82 0.89
CA ARG A 469 -12.51 -8.35 2.24
C ARG A 469 -11.57 -9.55 2.25
N TYR A 470 -11.60 -10.38 1.21
CA TYR A 470 -10.80 -11.58 1.13
C TYR A 470 -9.31 -11.28 1.04
N ILE A 471 -8.92 -10.09 0.56
CA ILE A 471 -7.51 -9.66 0.63
C ILE A 471 -7.06 -9.43 2.08
N ALA A 472 -7.91 -8.80 2.89
CA ALA A 472 -7.63 -8.55 4.30
C ALA A 472 -7.63 -9.86 5.12
N ILE A 473 -8.57 -10.76 4.85
CA ILE A 473 -8.62 -12.10 5.45
C ILE A 473 -7.37 -12.89 5.07
N SER A 474 -6.99 -12.92 3.79
CA SER A 474 -5.77 -13.58 3.32
C SER A 474 -4.54 -13.08 4.07
N ARG A 475 -4.39 -11.75 4.20
CA ARG A 475 -3.29 -11.14 4.95
C ARG A 475 -3.28 -11.51 6.43
N LEU A 476 -4.44 -11.47 7.10
CA LEU A 476 -4.57 -11.85 8.50
C LEU A 476 -4.24 -13.34 8.72
N GLU A 477 -4.80 -14.24 7.92
CA GLU A 477 -4.57 -15.67 8.03
C GLU A 477 -3.12 -16.03 7.69
N PHE A 478 -2.52 -15.37 6.70
CA PHE A 478 -1.10 -15.49 6.41
C PHE A 478 -0.24 -15.04 7.61
N ALA A 479 -0.58 -13.91 8.24
CA ALA A 479 0.11 -13.42 9.43
C ALA A 479 -0.03 -14.36 10.64
N LYS A 480 -1.18 -15.04 10.79
CA LYS A 480 -1.41 -16.13 11.76
C LYS A 480 -0.66 -17.43 11.42
N GLY A 481 -0.21 -17.58 10.18
CA GLY A 481 0.38 -18.82 9.67
C GLY A 481 -0.63 -19.84 9.15
N ASN A 482 -1.89 -19.47 9.05
CA ASN A 482 -2.95 -20.29 8.48
C ASN A 482 -2.96 -20.16 6.96
N TYR A 483 -1.90 -20.69 6.32
CA TYR A 483 -1.69 -20.48 4.89
C TYR A 483 -2.78 -21.08 4.02
N PHE A 484 -3.32 -22.22 4.41
CA PHE A 484 -4.39 -22.87 3.67
C PHE A 484 -5.61 -21.97 3.63
N GLU A 485 -5.97 -21.39 4.77
CA GLU A 485 -7.06 -20.42 4.93
C GLU A 485 -6.76 -19.12 4.16
N ALA A 486 -5.51 -18.64 4.16
CA ALA A 486 -5.11 -17.48 3.37
C ALA A 486 -5.28 -17.72 1.85
N MET A 487 -4.83 -18.88 1.38
CA MET A 487 -4.98 -19.29 -0.03
C MET A 487 -6.45 -19.47 -0.42
N GLN A 488 -7.29 -20.02 0.48
CA GLN A 488 -8.73 -20.11 0.24
C GLN A 488 -9.39 -18.73 0.15
N ALA A 489 -8.98 -17.76 0.97
CA ALA A 489 -9.48 -16.40 0.84
C ALA A 489 -9.13 -15.82 -0.55
N LEU A 490 -7.89 -16.03 -1.03
CA LEU A 490 -7.51 -15.63 -2.40
C LEU A 490 -8.31 -16.34 -3.49
N ASP A 491 -8.60 -17.63 -3.32
CA ASP A 491 -9.47 -18.37 -4.24
C ASP A 491 -10.86 -17.74 -4.30
N ARG A 492 -11.42 -17.30 -3.16
CA ARG A 492 -12.71 -16.59 -3.13
C ARG A 492 -12.65 -15.24 -3.84
N LEU A 493 -11.60 -14.45 -3.63
CA LEU A 493 -11.42 -13.17 -4.32
C LEU A 493 -11.34 -13.37 -5.84
N GLU A 494 -10.55 -14.36 -6.29
CA GLU A 494 -10.43 -14.70 -7.70
C GLU A 494 -11.75 -15.22 -8.28
N GLU A 495 -12.48 -16.07 -7.54
CA GLU A 495 -13.80 -16.57 -7.94
C GLU A 495 -14.81 -15.45 -8.17
N GLU A 496 -14.92 -14.48 -7.24
CA GLU A 496 -15.85 -13.36 -7.40
C GLU A 496 -15.44 -12.47 -8.57
N GLY A 497 -14.14 -12.14 -8.68
CA GLY A 497 -13.59 -11.41 -9.82
C GLY A 497 -13.81 -12.10 -11.15
N ALA A 498 -13.67 -13.43 -11.20
CA ALA A 498 -13.86 -14.22 -12.40
C ALA A 498 -15.32 -14.40 -12.81
N ARG A 499 -16.27 -14.09 -11.92
CA ARG A 499 -17.68 -14.01 -12.31
C ARG A 499 -18.05 -12.64 -12.91
N GLY A 500 -17.10 -11.71 -12.94
CA GLY A 500 -17.20 -10.39 -13.56
C GLY A 500 -16.69 -9.30 -12.63
N ALA A 501 -15.91 -8.37 -13.19
CA ALA A 501 -15.51 -7.12 -12.56
C ALA A 501 -15.68 -5.96 -13.56
N VAL A 502 -15.96 -4.76 -13.06
CA VAL A 502 -16.11 -3.51 -13.83
C VAL A 502 -15.27 -2.44 -13.15
N LEU A 503 -14.22 -1.95 -13.80
CA LEU A 503 -13.48 -0.77 -13.36
C LEU A 503 -14.41 0.45 -13.48
N VAL A 504 -14.70 1.14 -12.39
CA VAL A 504 -15.52 2.36 -12.42
C VAL A 504 -14.61 3.56 -12.18
N LEU A 505 -14.48 4.40 -13.21
CA LEU A 505 -13.71 5.63 -13.16
C LEU A 505 -14.62 6.82 -12.87
N LEU A 506 -14.16 7.70 -11.99
CA LEU A 506 -14.78 8.98 -11.68
C LEU A 506 -13.89 10.12 -12.20
N TYR A 507 -14.50 11.05 -12.91
CA TYR A 507 -13.94 12.35 -13.25
C TYR A 507 -14.91 13.46 -12.84
N HIS A 508 -14.42 14.64 -12.43
CA HIS A 508 -15.32 15.77 -12.12
C HIS A 508 -15.45 16.73 -13.30
N SER A 509 -14.32 17.12 -13.89
CA SER A 509 -14.23 18.11 -14.97
C SER A 509 -13.16 17.75 -15.98
N LEU A 510 -13.30 18.31 -17.19
CA LEU A 510 -12.31 18.25 -18.25
C LEU A 510 -11.82 19.65 -18.62
N SER A 511 -10.56 19.77 -19.01
CA SER A 511 -9.94 21.04 -19.44
C SER A 511 -9.17 20.88 -20.75
N PRO A 512 -9.13 21.87 -21.65
CA PRO A 512 -8.23 21.84 -22.79
C PRO A 512 -6.77 22.02 -22.36
N SER A 513 -6.53 22.55 -21.16
CA SER A 513 -5.21 22.80 -20.59
C SER A 513 -4.71 21.63 -19.74
N GLU A 514 -3.42 21.33 -19.87
CA GLU A 514 -2.70 20.35 -19.05
C GLU A 514 -2.45 20.80 -17.60
N TRP A 515 -2.74 22.06 -17.30
CA TRP A 515 -2.26 22.78 -16.13
C TRP A 515 -3.37 23.30 -15.23
N MET A 516 -4.61 23.21 -15.68
CA MET A 516 -5.74 23.32 -14.77
C MET A 516 -5.67 22.20 -13.73
N PRO A 517 -6.18 22.43 -12.51
CA PRO A 517 -6.34 21.36 -11.53
C PRO A 517 -7.52 20.45 -11.89
N MET A 518 -7.61 20.03 -13.14
CA MET A 518 -8.64 19.16 -13.69
C MET A 518 -7.97 18.24 -14.71
N THR A 519 -8.58 17.11 -15.01
CA THR A 519 -8.04 16.20 -16.02
C THR A 519 -8.09 16.88 -17.39
N SER A 520 -6.98 16.90 -18.12
CA SER A 520 -6.96 17.51 -19.45
C SER A 520 -7.66 16.61 -20.48
N VAL A 521 -8.14 17.21 -21.56
CA VAL A 521 -8.73 16.52 -22.71
C VAL A 521 -7.76 15.52 -23.30
N ARG A 522 -6.47 15.88 -23.44
CA ARG A 522 -5.44 14.96 -23.93
C ARG A 522 -5.28 13.77 -22.98
N ARG A 523 -5.07 13.98 -21.68
CA ARG A 523 -4.90 12.90 -20.69
C ARG A 523 -6.13 11.98 -20.66
N PHE A 524 -7.32 12.55 -20.55
CA PHE A 524 -8.56 11.78 -20.56
C PHE A 524 -8.73 10.95 -21.85
N ARG A 525 -8.43 11.53 -23.01
CA ARG A 525 -8.43 10.80 -24.29
C ARG A 525 -7.40 9.67 -24.30
N GLU A 526 -6.19 9.91 -23.80
CA GLU A 526 -5.15 8.88 -23.68
C GLU A 526 -5.53 7.77 -22.69
N HIS A 527 -6.22 8.08 -21.59
CA HIS A 527 -6.75 7.08 -20.66
C HIS A 527 -7.67 6.12 -21.40
N ILE A 528 -8.66 6.64 -22.12
CA ILE A 528 -9.63 5.83 -22.87
C ILE A 528 -8.92 5.01 -23.96
N LEU A 529 -8.06 5.63 -24.76
CA LEU A 529 -7.33 4.93 -25.83
C LEU A 529 -6.44 3.81 -25.28
N THR A 530 -5.81 4.04 -24.14
CA THR A 530 -4.93 3.05 -23.49
C THR A 530 -5.75 1.88 -22.96
N LEU A 531 -6.90 2.14 -22.34
CA LEU A 531 -7.83 1.10 -21.89
C LEU A 531 -8.40 0.31 -23.09
N GLN A 532 -8.78 0.98 -24.18
CA GLN A 532 -9.22 0.30 -25.42
C GLN A 532 -8.12 -0.59 -26.01
N ARG A 533 -6.88 -0.10 -26.09
CA ARG A 533 -5.72 -0.89 -26.56
C ARG A 533 -5.42 -2.07 -25.64
N ALA A 534 -5.65 -1.91 -24.34
CA ALA A 534 -5.55 -2.99 -23.37
C ALA A 534 -6.75 -3.94 -23.39
N GLY A 535 -7.73 -3.73 -24.27
CA GLY A 535 -8.88 -4.62 -24.47
C GLY A 535 -10.01 -4.43 -23.48
N PHE A 536 -10.14 -3.26 -22.84
CA PHE A 536 -11.28 -2.95 -21.98
C PHE A 536 -12.54 -2.69 -22.80
N LYS A 537 -13.65 -3.30 -22.40
CA LYS A 537 -15.00 -3.08 -22.91
C LYS A 537 -15.70 -2.00 -22.10
N PHE A 538 -16.27 -1.03 -22.77
CA PHE A 538 -16.94 0.10 -22.13
C PHE A 538 -18.43 -0.21 -21.95
N ILE A 539 -18.94 0.03 -20.75
CA ILE A 539 -20.37 -0.06 -20.40
C ILE A 539 -20.79 1.19 -19.62
N THR A 540 -22.10 1.41 -19.51
CA THR A 540 -22.68 2.51 -18.74
C THR A 540 -23.11 2.08 -17.34
N PRO A 541 -23.29 3.02 -16.39
CA PRO A 541 -23.64 2.68 -15.00
C PRO A 541 -24.89 1.79 -14.87
N ASP A 542 -25.91 2.05 -15.66
CA ASP A 542 -27.17 1.31 -15.67
C ASP A 542 -27.06 -0.10 -16.26
N GLN A 543 -26.01 -0.38 -17.03
CA GLN A 543 -25.71 -1.68 -17.60
C GLN A 543 -24.96 -2.60 -16.62
N ILE A 544 -24.36 -2.07 -15.55
CA ILE A 544 -23.57 -2.86 -14.58
C ILE A 544 -24.37 -4.04 -14.01
N PRO A 545 -25.62 -3.87 -13.52
CA PRO A 545 -26.40 -5.01 -13.01
C PRO A 545 -26.71 -6.06 -14.09
N GLN A 546 -26.98 -5.63 -15.32
CA GLN A 546 -27.25 -6.54 -16.44
C GLN A 546 -25.99 -7.31 -16.86
N TYR A 547 -24.83 -6.65 -16.87
CA TYR A 547 -23.53 -7.28 -17.13
C TYR A 547 -23.30 -8.46 -16.19
N PHE A 548 -23.38 -8.24 -14.87
CA PHE A 548 -23.25 -9.31 -13.89
C PHE A 548 -24.35 -10.38 -13.98
N GLY A 549 -25.57 -9.98 -14.36
CA GLY A 549 -26.68 -10.88 -14.62
C GLY A 549 -26.43 -11.82 -15.79
N SER A 550 -25.89 -11.31 -16.90
CA SER A 550 -25.59 -12.08 -18.12
C SER A 550 -24.51 -13.14 -17.90
N LEU A 551 -23.50 -12.82 -17.07
CA LEU A 551 -22.41 -13.74 -16.72
C LEU A 551 -22.86 -14.91 -15.81
N LYS A 552 -24.06 -14.89 -15.22
CA LYS A 552 -24.63 -16.06 -14.53
C LYS A 552 -24.92 -17.23 -15.47
N GLN A 553 -25.09 -16.99 -16.78
CA GLN A 553 -25.49 -18.03 -17.74
C GLN A 553 -24.30 -18.76 -18.39
N ASN A 554 -23.09 -18.19 -18.35
CA ASN A 554 -21.92 -18.73 -19.05
C ASN A 554 -21.06 -19.70 -18.23
N ILE A 555 -21.23 -19.77 -16.90
CA ILE A 555 -20.57 -20.80 -16.09
C ILE A 555 -21.41 -22.06 -16.17
N LYS A 556 -21.19 -22.87 -17.22
CA LYS A 556 -21.65 -24.25 -17.23
C LYS A 556 -20.95 -24.98 -16.09
N THR A 557 -21.67 -25.25 -15.01
CA THR A 557 -21.28 -26.24 -14.02
C THR A 557 -21.37 -27.61 -14.67
N ASP A 558 -20.32 -27.96 -15.41
CA ASP A 558 -20.14 -29.33 -15.89
C ASP A 558 -19.87 -30.18 -14.64
N GLU A 559 -20.91 -30.79 -14.07
CA GLU A 559 -20.78 -31.66 -12.90
C GLU A 559 -19.96 -32.89 -13.29
N LYS A 560 -18.64 -32.79 -13.11
CA LYS A 560 -17.75 -33.90 -13.42
C LYS A 560 -18.09 -35.13 -12.54
N PRO A 561 -17.91 -36.36 -13.05
CA PRO A 561 -18.31 -37.59 -12.37
C PRO A 561 -17.72 -37.74 -10.95
N PHE A 562 -18.38 -38.51 -10.08
CA PHE A 562 -17.93 -38.75 -8.69
C PHE A 562 -16.46 -39.16 -8.59
N PHE A 563 -15.98 -40.09 -9.43
CA PHE A 563 -14.59 -40.53 -9.42
C PHE A 563 -13.61 -39.42 -9.80
N TYR A 564 -13.98 -38.53 -10.72
CA TYR A 564 -13.18 -37.34 -11.02
C TYR A 564 -13.15 -36.42 -9.79
N ARG A 565 -14.29 -36.15 -9.14
CA ARG A 565 -14.36 -35.33 -7.91
C ARG A 565 -13.59 -35.93 -6.74
N LEU A 566 -13.60 -37.25 -6.58
CA LEU A 566 -12.86 -37.98 -5.53
C LEU A 566 -11.35 -37.91 -5.77
N TRP A 567 -10.88 -38.31 -6.97
CA TRP A 567 -9.46 -38.21 -7.33
C TRP A 567 -8.96 -36.76 -7.33
N ARG A 568 -9.85 -35.81 -7.61
CA ARG A 568 -9.60 -34.36 -7.55
C ARG A 568 -9.45 -33.85 -6.12
N ASN A 569 -10.32 -34.26 -5.19
CA ASN A 569 -10.19 -33.88 -3.78
C ASN A 569 -8.97 -34.55 -3.15
N ILE A 570 -8.65 -35.77 -3.56
CA ILE A 570 -7.40 -36.45 -3.21
C ILE A 570 -6.23 -35.66 -3.81
N ALA A 571 -6.22 -35.35 -5.11
CA ALA A 571 -5.17 -34.55 -5.72
C ALA A 571 -5.02 -33.16 -5.06
N TYR A 572 -6.11 -32.52 -4.64
CA TYR A 572 -6.08 -31.28 -3.87
C TYR A 572 -5.38 -31.45 -2.52
N GLU A 573 -5.78 -32.46 -1.73
CA GLU A 573 -5.16 -32.77 -0.45
C GLU A 573 -3.67 -33.13 -0.58
N PHE A 574 -3.27 -33.75 -1.69
CA PHE A 574 -1.89 -34.14 -1.98
C PHE A 574 -1.05 -33.05 -2.65
N SER A 575 -1.63 -32.14 -3.43
CA SER A 575 -0.88 -31.14 -4.23
C SER A 575 -1.06 -29.69 -3.80
N GLY A 576 -2.09 -29.40 -2.99
CA GLY A 576 -2.47 -28.04 -2.59
C GLY A 576 -3.07 -27.16 -3.68
N ALA A 577 -3.15 -27.66 -4.92
CA ALA A 577 -3.71 -26.92 -6.03
C ALA A 577 -5.24 -27.07 -6.04
N ASN A 578 -5.99 -26.01 -5.68
CA ASN A 578 -7.46 -26.02 -5.72
C ASN A 578 -7.96 -26.29 -7.15
N PRO A 579 -8.69 -27.39 -7.37
CA PRO A 579 -9.14 -27.79 -8.69
C PRO A 579 -10.51 -27.21 -9.08
N LEU A 580 -11.03 -26.21 -8.35
CA LEU A 580 -12.08 -25.33 -8.89
C LEU A 580 -11.63 -24.64 -10.18
N THR A 581 -10.32 -24.58 -10.43
CA THR A 581 -9.75 -23.97 -11.63
C THR A 581 -9.48 -24.95 -12.79
N ASP A 582 -9.48 -26.28 -12.60
CA ASP A 582 -9.04 -27.24 -13.63
C ASP A 582 -10.14 -27.74 -14.60
N GLY A 583 -11.07 -26.86 -14.94
CA GLY A 583 -12.05 -27.14 -16.00
C GLY A 583 -12.87 -25.95 -16.47
N GLY A 584 -12.58 -24.73 -15.97
CA GLY A 584 -13.27 -23.52 -16.39
C GLY A 584 -12.51 -22.23 -16.05
N LEU A 585 -11.90 -22.13 -14.86
CA LEU A 585 -11.18 -20.90 -14.45
C LEU A 585 -9.69 -20.86 -14.87
N ARG A 586 -9.00 -21.99 -15.09
CA ARG A 586 -7.61 -21.98 -15.62
C ARG A 586 -7.51 -21.48 -17.04
N GLU A 587 -8.57 -21.62 -17.83
CA GLU A 587 -8.68 -21.03 -19.18
C GLU A 587 -9.42 -19.69 -19.17
N TYR A 588 -9.87 -19.23 -18.01
CA TYR A 588 -10.55 -17.95 -17.87
C TYR A 588 -9.52 -16.82 -17.86
N SER A 589 -9.56 -16.01 -18.92
CA SER A 589 -8.98 -14.68 -18.91
C SER A 589 -10.04 -13.70 -18.40
N PRO A 590 -9.71 -12.83 -17.42
CA PRO A 590 -10.67 -11.88 -16.88
C PRO A 590 -11.19 -10.94 -17.96
N GLU A 591 -12.51 -10.83 -18.08
CA GLU A 591 -13.12 -9.80 -18.92
C GLU A 591 -12.76 -8.43 -18.34
N LYS A 592 -12.09 -7.61 -19.15
CA LYS A 592 -11.71 -6.25 -18.79
C LYS A 592 -12.87 -5.34 -19.18
N THR A 593 -13.63 -4.89 -18.18
CA THR A 593 -14.78 -4.01 -18.41
C THR A 593 -14.59 -2.71 -17.63
N VAL A 594 -14.96 -1.59 -18.24
CA VAL A 594 -14.83 -0.26 -17.64
C VAL A 594 -16.13 0.53 -17.79
N CYS A 595 -16.45 1.31 -16.77
CA CYS A 595 -17.52 2.29 -16.73
C CYS A 595 -16.91 3.66 -16.41
N ILE A 596 -17.24 4.67 -17.21
CA ILE A 596 -16.80 6.05 -16.98
C ILE A 596 -17.99 6.86 -16.46
N THR A 597 -17.77 7.51 -15.32
CA THR A 597 -18.75 8.39 -14.68
C THR A 597 -18.17 9.76 -14.44
N PHE A 598 -19.06 10.75 -14.48
CA PHE A 598 -18.82 12.12 -14.11
C PHE A 598 -19.79 12.56 -13.02
N ASP A 599 -19.34 13.48 -12.17
CA ASP A 599 -20.17 14.10 -11.13
C ASP A 599 -20.28 15.62 -11.40
N ASP A 600 -21.07 16.32 -10.58
CA ASP A 600 -21.21 17.78 -10.52
C ASP A 600 -21.86 18.49 -11.72
N ALA A 601 -22.12 17.81 -12.84
CA ALA A 601 -22.69 18.40 -14.06
C ALA A 601 -21.95 19.68 -14.52
N LEU A 602 -20.62 19.71 -14.36
CA LEU A 602 -19.82 20.85 -14.79
C LEU A 602 -19.91 21.04 -16.31
N ARG A 603 -20.17 22.26 -16.77
CA ARG A 603 -20.35 22.61 -18.19
C ARG A 603 -19.14 22.24 -19.04
N SER A 604 -17.93 22.43 -18.50
CA SER A 604 -16.66 22.00 -19.08
C SER A 604 -16.64 20.50 -19.42
N THR A 605 -17.21 19.65 -18.55
CA THR A 605 -17.32 18.20 -18.79
C THR A 605 -18.09 17.91 -20.07
N PHE A 606 -19.19 18.62 -20.32
CA PHE A 606 -19.98 18.40 -21.53
C PHE A 606 -19.34 18.99 -22.78
N ILE A 607 -18.80 20.21 -22.69
CA ILE A 607 -18.12 20.90 -23.80
C ILE A 607 -16.99 20.01 -24.36
N TYR A 608 -16.18 19.45 -23.47
CA TYR A 608 -15.00 18.69 -23.86
C TYR A 608 -15.22 17.18 -23.92
N GLY A 609 -16.12 16.64 -23.12
CA GLY A 609 -16.41 15.21 -23.05
C GLY A 609 -17.31 14.73 -24.19
N THR A 610 -18.29 15.53 -24.64
CA THR A 610 -19.22 15.13 -25.70
C THR A 610 -18.49 14.84 -27.03
N PRO A 611 -17.57 15.69 -27.53
CA PRO A 611 -16.83 15.38 -28.75
C PRO A 611 -16.00 14.09 -28.64
N ILE A 612 -15.41 13.81 -27.47
CA ILE A 612 -14.64 12.58 -27.23
C ILE A 612 -15.57 11.37 -27.22
N ALA A 613 -16.74 11.47 -26.58
CA ALA A 613 -17.76 10.43 -26.56
C ALA A 613 -18.23 10.10 -27.99
N GLU A 614 -18.47 11.11 -28.82
CA GLU A 614 -18.85 10.95 -30.23
C GLU A 614 -17.73 10.34 -31.07
N GLU A 615 -16.51 10.87 -30.96
CA GLU A 615 -15.32 10.38 -31.66
C GLU A 615 -15.09 8.89 -31.37
N MET A 616 -15.20 8.49 -30.11
CA MET A 616 -14.91 7.13 -29.65
C MET A 616 -16.14 6.23 -29.64
N ASN A 617 -17.32 6.78 -29.99
CA ASN A 617 -18.61 6.11 -29.92
C ASN A 617 -18.89 5.45 -28.55
N LEU A 618 -18.68 6.21 -27.48
CA LEU A 618 -18.87 5.79 -26.10
C LEU A 618 -20.02 6.57 -25.44
N ASN A 619 -20.56 6.01 -24.36
CA ASN A 619 -21.54 6.68 -23.53
C ASN A 619 -20.97 6.84 -22.12
N PHE A 620 -21.21 7.99 -21.50
CA PHE A 620 -20.73 8.34 -20.16
C PHE A 620 -21.89 8.52 -19.19
N GLY A 621 -21.68 8.12 -17.93
CA GLY A 621 -22.62 8.41 -16.85
C GLY A 621 -22.39 9.81 -16.29
N MET A 622 -23.44 10.56 -16.01
CA MET A 622 -23.37 11.87 -15.34
C MET A 622 -24.29 11.88 -14.11
N HIS A 623 -23.74 12.15 -12.93
CA HIS A 623 -24.52 12.34 -11.70
C HIS A 623 -24.86 13.82 -11.53
N VAL A 624 -26.16 14.14 -11.56
CA VAL A 624 -26.67 15.51 -11.63
C VAL A 624 -26.95 16.08 -10.23
N PRO A 625 -26.30 17.18 -9.80
CA PRO A 625 -26.53 17.83 -8.51
C PRO A 625 -27.72 18.81 -8.59
N VAL A 626 -28.92 18.34 -8.26
CA VAL A 626 -30.18 19.08 -8.45
C VAL A 626 -30.19 20.43 -7.75
N GLY A 627 -29.72 20.51 -6.50
CA GLY A 627 -29.73 21.76 -5.74
C GLY A 627 -28.76 22.79 -6.29
N ASN A 628 -27.58 22.37 -6.75
CA ASN A 628 -26.59 23.28 -7.31
C ASN A 628 -27.07 23.92 -8.62
N ILE A 629 -27.77 23.16 -9.47
CA ILE A 629 -28.40 23.68 -10.69
C ILE A 629 -29.52 24.67 -10.34
N GLN A 630 -30.38 24.34 -9.36
CA GLN A 630 -31.45 25.24 -8.90
C GLN A 630 -30.92 26.55 -8.29
N LEU A 631 -29.71 26.51 -7.71
CA LEU A 631 -29.02 27.69 -7.19
C LEU A 631 -28.28 28.48 -8.27
N ASN A 632 -28.31 28.03 -9.53
CA ASN A 632 -27.59 28.62 -10.66
C ASN A 632 -26.09 28.79 -10.35
N GLN A 633 -25.47 27.73 -9.84
CA GLN A 633 -24.05 27.75 -9.48
C GLN A 633 -23.16 27.88 -10.72
N ILE A 634 -22.05 28.60 -10.56
CA ILE A 634 -21.06 28.88 -11.61
C ILE A 634 -20.55 27.60 -12.24
N GLY A 635 -20.54 27.58 -13.57
CA GLY A 635 -19.89 26.52 -14.35
C GLY A 635 -20.62 25.18 -14.30
N ILE A 636 -21.80 25.09 -13.68
CA ILE A 636 -22.68 23.92 -13.73
C ILE A 636 -23.68 24.12 -14.87
N ALA A 637 -23.93 23.06 -15.64
CA ALA A 637 -24.87 23.10 -16.76
C ALA A 637 -26.32 23.28 -16.27
N SER A 638 -27.06 24.17 -16.93
CA SER A 638 -28.49 24.38 -16.72
C SER A 638 -29.31 23.19 -17.22
N TRP A 639 -30.58 23.10 -16.79
CA TRP A 639 -31.50 22.05 -17.28
C TRP A 639 -31.67 22.05 -18.81
N ASP A 640 -31.65 23.23 -19.44
CA ASP A 640 -31.75 23.36 -20.90
C ASP A 640 -30.50 22.81 -21.60
N GLU A 641 -29.31 23.13 -21.08
CA GLU A 641 -28.05 22.59 -21.58
C GLU A 641 -27.98 21.07 -21.40
N LEU A 642 -28.38 20.56 -20.23
CA LEU A 642 -28.44 19.12 -19.97
C LEU A 642 -29.37 18.42 -20.96
N ARG A 643 -30.55 18.98 -21.28
CA ARG A 643 -31.43 18.42 -22.33
C ARG A 643 -30.73 18.38 -23.69
N GLN A 644 -30.07 19.47 -24.10
CA GLN A 644 -29.33 19.53 -25.36
C GLN A 644 -28.21 18.48 -25.43
N TYR A 645 -27.43 18.31 -24.35
CA TYR A 645 -26.42 17.25 -24.32
C TYR A 645 -27.04 15.85 -24.27
N GLY A 646 -28.21 15.69 -23.65
CA GLY A 646 -28.98 14.43 -23.65
C GLY A 646 -29.42 14.01 -25.05
N GLU A 647 -29.80 14.95 -25.92
CA GLU A 647 -30.20 14.69 -27.31
C GLU A 647 -29.08 14.04 -28.15
N THR A 648 -27.81 14.20 -27.75
CA THR A 648 -26.66 13.53 -28.41
C THR A 648 -26.68 12.01 -28.23
N GLY A 649 -27.39 11.50 -27.23
CA GLY A 649 -27.40 10.08 -26.84
C GLY A 649 -26.10 9.58 -26.20
N ARG A 650 -25.16 10.47 -25.87
CA ARG A 650 -23.85 10.13 -25.27
C ARG A 650 -23.82 10.17 -23.75
N TRP A 651 -24.85 10.74 -23.13
CA TRP A 651 -24.92 10.94 -21.69
C TRP A 651 -26.09 10.17 -21.08
N ILE A 652 -25.80 9.43 -20.01
CA ILE A 652 -26.82 8.77 -19.18
C ILE A 652 -26.85 9.44 -17.82
N TYR A 653 -28.03 9.88 -17.39
CA TYR A 653 -28.18 10.69 -16.19
C TYR A 653 -28.52 9.86 -14.94
N GLY A 654 -27.75 10.10 -13.88
CA GLY A 654 -28.00 9.64 -12.52
C GLY A 654 -28.13 10.83 -11.57
N SER A 655 -28.37 10.53 -10.30
CA SER A 655 -28.51 11.57 -9.27
C SER A 655 -27.19 11.84 -8.54
N HIS A 656 -26.94 13.11 -8.24
CA HIS A 656 -25.98 13.57 -7.23
C HIS A 656 -26.68 14.30 -6.07
N LEU A 657 -27.91 13.87 -5.77
CA LEU A 657 -28.79 14.40 -4.72
C LEU A 657 -29.15 15.89 -4.90
N ILE A 658 -29.70 16.55 -3.88
CA ILE A 658 -30.19 17.94 -3.95
C ILE A 658 -29.24 18.85 -3.19
N ASP A 659 -29.35 18.86 -1.87
CA ASP A 659 -28.61 19.75 -0.97
C ASP A 659 -27.44 18.98 -0.30
N ALA A 660 -27.36 17.66 -0.50
CA ALA A 660 -26.38 16.81 0.14
C ALA A 660 -24.91 17.13 -0.20
N GLY A 661 -24.66 17.79 -1.35
CA GLY A 661 -23.34 18.27 -1.77
C GLY A 661 -23.01 19.70 -1.35
N ILE A 662 -23.87 20.34 -0.55
CA ILE A 662 -23.67 21.73 -0.09
C ILE A 662 -23.35 21.70 1.41
N PRO A 663 -22.13 22.11 1.84
CA PRO A 663 -21.78 22.15 3.25
C PRO A 663 -22.80 22.94 4.07
N ALA A 664 -23.14 22.42 5.25
CA ALA A 664 -24.16 23.01 6.10
C ALA A 664 -23.66 23.11 7.54
N ALA A 665 -23.99 24.22 8.20
CA ALA A 665 -23.66 24.43 9.59
C ALA A 665 -24.32 23.37 10.48
N VAL A 666 -23.60 22.80 11.43
CA VAL A 666 -24.16 21.82 12.41
C VAL A 666 -24.55 22.45 13.74
N ASP A 667 -24.02 23.64 14.02
CA ASP A 667 -24.27 24.40 15.24
C ASP A 667 -24.40 25.90 14.96
N ASN A 668 -24.57 26.69 16.04
CA ASN A 668 -24.67 28.14 15.97
C ASN A 668 -23.33 28.86 15.77
N THR A 669 -22.20 28.14 15.76
CA THR A 669 -20.87 28.70 15.49
C THR A 669 -20.62 28.87 14.00
N GLY A 670 -21.43 28.20 13.16
CA GLY A 670 -21.28 28.21 11.71
C GLY A 670 -20.27 27.19 11.20
N TYR A 671 -19.89 26.19 12.01
CA TYR A 671 -19.03 25.10 11.57
C TYR A 671 -19.77 24.21 10.57
N GLU A 672 -19.28 24.15 9.33
CA GLU A 672 -19.93 23.43 8.21
C GLU A 672 -19.37 22.02 8.05
N VAL A 673 -20.25 21.05 7.78
CA VAL A 673 -19.90 19.66 7.46
C VAL A 673 -20.73 19.14 6.30
N ASN A 674 -20.39 17.95 5.80
CA ASN A 674 -21.19 17.24 4.81
C ASN A 674 -22.57 16.86 5.39
N PRO A 675 -23.68 17.36 4.82
CA PRO A 675 -25.00 17.22 5.42
C PRO A 675 -25.63 15.84 5.28
N LEU A 676 -25.11 14.96 4.40
CA LEU A 676 -25.68 13.62 4.19
C LEU A 676 -25.53 12.72 5.44
N PRO A 677 -24.32 12.56 6.03
CA PRO A 677 -24.18 11.80 7.27
C PRO A 677 -24.50 12.60 8.55
N ASN A 678 -24.81 13.89 8.46
CA ASN A 678 -24.93 14.78 9.62
C ASN A 678 -26.31 15.41 9.78
N ARG A 679 -26.72 15.63 11.03
CA ARG A 679 -27.81 16.54 11.40
C ARG A 679 -27.33 17.98 11.31
N ILE A 680 -28.05 18.82 10.58
CA ILE A 680 -27.67 20.22 10.37
C ILE A 680 -28.36 21.17 11.35
N TRP A 681 -27.90 22.41 11.43
CA TRP A 681 -28.46 23.47 12.27
C TRP A 681 -29.64 24.14 11.57
N ASP A 682 -30.83 24.02 12.16
CA ASP A 682 -32.01 24.73 11.71
C ASP A 682 -31.97 26.16 12.26
N LYS A 683 -31.47 27.10 11.43
CA LYS A 683 -31.38 28.54 11.77
C LYS A 683 -32.74 29.13 12.15
N SER A 684 -33.83 28.68 11.53
CA SER A 684 -35.17 29.22 11.79
C SER A 684 -35.70 28.85 13.18
N ARG A 685 -35.27 27.69 13.69
CA ARG A 685 -35.67 27.16 15.00
C ARG A 685 -34.58 27.28 16.06
N ASN A 686 -33.42 27.81 15.71
CA ASN A 686 -32.25 27.98 16.56
C ASN A 686 -31.88 26.69 17.33
N ARG A 687 -31.89 25.55 16.64
CA ARG A 687 -31.53 24.24 17.19
C ARG A 687 -31.04 23.30 16.10
N GLN A 688 -30.30 22.27 16.48
CA GLN A 688 -29.98 21.18 15.57
C GLN A 688 -31.26 20.43 15.14
N GLU A 689 -31.27 19.93 13.91
CA GLU A 689 -32.33 19.05 13.39
C GLU A 689 -32.62 17.92 14.37
N THR A 690 -33.88 17.51 14.53
CA THR A 690 -34.20 16.25 15.24
C THR A 690 -33.93 15.06 14.32
N LEU A 691 -33.72 13.84 14.84
CA LEU A 691 -33.62 12.62 14.01
C LEU A 691 -34.77 12.46 13.00
N ARG A 692 -36.01 12.76 13.42
CA ARG A 692 -37.17 12.75 12.50
C ARG A 692 -37.03 13.74 11.33
N ALA A 693 -36.45 14.90 11.59
CA ALA A 693 -36.24 15.93 10.57
C ALA A 693 -35.09 15.52 9.63
N TYR A 694 -34.01 14.97 10.20
CA TYR A 694 -32.91 14.36 9.44
C TYR A 694 -33.42 13.30 8.47
N PHE A 695 -34.13 12.26 8.94
CA PHE A 695 -34.64 11.20 8.05
C PHE A 695 -35.63 11.73 7.00
N ALA A 696 -36.43 12.76 7.34
CA ALA A 696 -37.30 13.40 6.37
C ALA A 696 -36.51 14.15 5.28
N ARG A 697 -35.38 14.80 5.65
CA ARG A 697 -34.45 15.41 4.70
C ARG A 697 -33.77 14.36 3.84
N ILE A 698 -33.22 13.28 4.41
CA ILE A 698 -32.59 12.19 3.65
C ILE A 698 -33.57 11.58 2.63
N ARG A 699 -34.80 11.25 3.04
CA ARG A 699 -35.83 10.77 2.10
C ARG A 699 -36.10 11.76 0.96
N ARG A 700 -36.11 13.05 1.27
CA ARG A 700 -36.27 14.11 0.28
C ARG A 700 -35.07 14.15 -0.68
N GLU A 701 -33.84 14.06 -0.19
CA GLU A 701 -32.61 14.04 -1.02
C GLU A 701 -32.73 12.98 -2.12
N PHE A 702 -33.03 11.73 -1.76
CA PHE A 702 -33.06 10.63 -2.72
C PHE A 702 -34.28 10.69 -3.65
N LYS A 703 -35.49 10.83 -3.09
CA LYS A 703 -36.72 10.78 -3.88
C LYS A 703 -36.89 12.01 -4.77
N VAL A 704 -36.79 13.21 -4.18
CA VAL A 704 -37.07 14.45 -4.92
C VAL A 704 -35.98 14.73 -5.94
N SER A 705 -34.72 14.33 -5.68
CA SER A 705 -33.66 14.47 -6.69
C SER A 705 -34.01 13.66 -7.94
N ARG A 706 -34.34 12.37 -7.79
CA ARG A 706 -34.72 11.50 -8.90
C ARG A 706 -35.91 12.06 -9.68
N ASP A 707 -37.00 12.35 -8.96
CA ASP A 707 -38.25 12.82 -9.57
C ASP A 707 -38.05 14.17 -10.28
N THR A 708 -37.14 15.02 -9.80
CA THR A 708 -36.78 16.29 -10.47
C THR A 708 -35.99 16.05 -11.76
N ILE A 709 -34.99 15.16 -11.73
CA ILE A 709 -34.20 14.84 -12.94
C ILE A 709 -35.10 14.27 -14.04
N ILE A 710 -35.99 13.33 -13.70
CA ILE A 710 -36.96 12.75 -14.64
C ILE A 710 -37.82 13.85 -15.26
N LYS A 711 -38.35 14.75 -14.43
CA LYS A 711 -39.22 15.85 -14.86
C LYS A 711 -38.50 16.87 -15.75
N GLU A 712 -37.35 17.36 -15.32
CA GLU A 712 -36.65 18.47 -16.00
C GLU A 712 -35.92 18.02 -17.27
N LEU A 713 -35.52 16.74 -17.36
CA LEU A 713 -34.90 16.17 -18.55
C LEU A 713 -35.88 15.41 -19.46
N GLU A 714 -37.18 15.40 -19.13
CA GLU A 714 -38.23 14.73 -19.90
C GLU A 714 -37.96 13.24 -20.15
N LEU A 715 -37.43 12.55 -19.12
CA LEU A 715 -37.09 11.12 -19.17
C LEU A 715 -38.27 10.23 -18.75
N ASP A 716 -38.21 8.93 -19.05
CA ASP A 716 -39.19 7.97 -18.52
C ASP A 716 -38.97 7.75 -17.01
N ASP A 717 -40.05 7.44 -16.28
CA ASP A 717 -40.04 7.23 -14.82
C ASP A 717 -39.03 6.19 -14.33
N THR A 718 -38.54 5.32 -15.21
CA THR A 718 -37.58 4.25 -14.91
C THR A 718 -36.13 4.56 -15.31
N ASP A 719 -35.84 5.72 -15.89
CA ASP A 719 -34.55 5.97 -16.54
C ASP A 719 -33.43 6.35 -15.56
N VAL A 720 -33.75 7.07 -14.48
CA VAL A 720 -32.76 7.47 -13.47
C VAL A 720 -32.53 6.33 -12.47
N LYS A 721 -31.62 5.41 -12.83
CA LYS A 721 -31.39 4.13 -12.10
C LYS A 721 -30.25 4.16 -11.09
N PHE A 722 -29.42 5.19 -11.08
CA PHE A 722 -28.19 5.20 -10.29
C PHE A 722 -27.92 6.54 -9.61
N VAL A 723 -27.15 6.49 -8.52
CA VAL A 723 -26.82 7.65 -7.69
C VAL A 723 -25.37 7.61 -7.23
N ALA A 724 -24.71 8.76 -7.24
CA ALA A 724 -23.43 8.97 -6.58
C ALA A 724 -23.67 9.73 -5.29
N TYR A 725 -23.10 9.25 -4.20
CA TYR A 725 -23.14 9.97 -2.94
C TYR A 725 -22.16 11.16 -3.01
N PRO A 726 -22.59 12.39 -2.67
CA PRO A 726 -21.69 13.54 -2.59
C PRO A 726 -20.46 13.24 -1.73
N TYR A 727 -19.29 13.61 -2.24
CA TYR A 727 -17.98 13.31 -1.64
C TYR A 727 -17.67 11.82 -1.44
N GLY A 728 -18.50 10.91 -1.98
CA GLY A 728 -18.39 9.47 -1.76
C GLY A 728 -18.78 9.01 -0.35
N ASP A 729 -19.36 9.90 0.47
CA ASP A 729 -19.49 9.66 1.91
C ASP A 729 -20.95 9.57 2.37
N ILE A 730 -21.29 8.39 2.90
CA ILE A 730 -22.58 8.07 3.52
C ILE A 730 -22.44 7.88 5.05
N GLY A 731 -21.34 8.37 5.63
CA GLY A 731 -21.05 8.30 7.06
C GLY A 731 -19.94 7.32 7.42
N GLN A 732 -19.14 6.89 6.44
CA GLN A 732 -18.02 5.97 6.63
C GLN A 732 -16.65 6.65 6.51
N GLU A 733 -16.54 7.83 5.88
CA GLU A 733 -15.24 8.51 5.69
C GLU A 733 -15.14 9.81 6.48
N SER A 734 -16.14 10.69 6.46
CA SER A 734 -16.06 12.00 7.15
C SER A 734 -16.69 11.95 8.55
N ASP A 735 -16.74 13.10 9.21
CA ASP A 735 -17.35 13.26 10.53
C ASP A 735 -18.86 12.93 10.52
N SER A 736 -19.35 12.36 11.61
CA SER A 736 -20.78 12.09 11.82
C SER A 736 -21.19 12.51 13.23
N ASN A 737 -22.12 13.45 13.31
CA ASN A 737 -22.66 13.96 14.57
C ASN A 737 -23.89 13.20 15.08
N ILE A 738 -24.18 12.03 14.51
CA ILE A 738 -25.28 11.16 14.89
C ILE A 738 -24.73 10.00 15.70
N THR A 739 -25.11 9.92 16.97
CA THR A 739 -24.63 8.87 17.89
C THR A 739 -25.75 7.98 18.42
N GLU A 740 -27.00 8.40 18.22
CA GLU A 740 -28.20 7.77 18.78
C GLU A 740 -28.80 6.66 17.88
N VAL A 741 -28.17 6.37 16.72
CA VAL A 741 -28.62 5.36 15.75
C VAL A 741 -27.54 4.29 15.60
N ASP A 742 -27.96 3.04 15.47
CA ASP A 742 -27.03 1.90 15.33
C ASP A 742 -26.14 2.01 14.08
N SER A 743 -26.66 2.51 12.94
CA SER A 743 -25.88 2.79 11.74
C SER A 743 -26.53 3.87 10.86
N VAL A 744 -25.80 4.98 10.64
CA VAL A 744 -26.17 6.05 9.70
C VAL A 744 -26.06 5.56 8.26
N VAL A 745 -24.98 4.84 7.96
CA VAL A 745 -24.70 4.22 6.66
C VAL A 745 -25.90 3.38 6.19
N GLN A 746 -26.37 2.44 7.03
CA GLN A 746 -27.49 1.58 6.67
C GLN A 746 -28.79 2.36 6.48
N SER A 747 -28.99 3.43 7.24
CA SER A 747 -30.18 4.29 7.11
C SER A 747 -30.22 5.02 5.78
N ILE A 748 -29.07 5.53 5.32
CA ILE A 748 -28.93 6.16 4.01
C ILE A 748 -29.13 5.13 2.90
N LEU A 749 -28.48 3.97 2.98
CA LEU A 749 -28.62 2.89 2.00
C LEU A 749 -30.06 2.41 1.84
N ASN A 750 -30.84 2.35 2.92
CA ASN A 750 -32.25 2.00 2.86
C ASN A 750 -33.06 3.02 2.03
N GLU A 751 -32.79 4.32 2.17
CA GLU A 751 -33.46 5.36 1.36
C GLU A 751 -32.95 5.34 -0.09
N THR A 752 -31.66 5.04 -0.32
CA THR A 752 -31.11 4.81 -1.67
C THR A 752 -31.85 3.66 -2.36
N HIS A 753 -31.99 2.51 -1.70
CA HIS A 753 -32.61 1.30 -2.26
C HIS A 753 -34.04 1.52 -2.75
N MET A 754 -34.79 2.38 -2.07
CA MET A 754 -36.18 2.68 -2.42
C MET A 754 -36.29 3.51 -3.71
N ASN A 755 -35.21 4.17 -4.14
CA ASN A 755 -35.24 5.14 -5.24
C ASN A 755 -34.34 4.76 -6.42
N TYR A 756 -33.24 4.04 -6.18
CA TYR A 756 -32.22 3.72 -7.19
C TYR A 756 -31.84 2.23 -7.15
N ASN A 757 -31.31 1.73 -8.27
CA ASN A 757 -30.82 0.36 -8.42
C ASN A 757 -29.34 0.25 -8.09
N VAL A 758 -28.56 1.31 -8.38
CA VAL A 758 -27.11 1.33 -8.22
C VAL A 758 -26.66 2.56 -7.44
N GLY A 759 -25.73 2.38 -6.50
CA GLY A 759 -25.14 3.46 -5.72
C GLY A 759 -23.62 3.44 -5.81
N PHE A 760 -22.99 4.61 -5.86
CA PHE A 760 -21.54 4.73 -6.03
C PHE A 760 -20.85 5.53 -4.93
N ILE A 761 -19.79 4.94 -4.36
CA ILE A 761 -18.88 5.56 -3.39
C ILE A 761 -17.49 5.73 -4.00
N GLN A 762 -16.68 6.63 -3.45
CA GLN A 762 -15.26 6.74 -3.82
C GLN A 762 -14.46 5.67 -3.07
N SER A 763 -13.54 5.00 -3.76
CA SER A 763 -12.70 3.95 -3.18
C SER A 763 -11.45 3.75 -4.04
N THR A 764 -10.36 3.33 -3.38
CA THR A 764 -9.09 3.03 -4.05
C THR A 764 -9.13 1.76 -4.89
N TYR A 765 -10.06 0.84 -4.67
CA TYR A 765 -10.17 -0.33 -5.55
C TYR A 765 -10.79 0.06 -6.88
N GLY A 766 -11.80 0.93 -6.86
CA GLY A 766 -12.47 1.43 -8.07
C GLY A 766 -13.13 0.37 -8.94
N TYR A 767 -13.52 -0.76 -8.37
CA TYR A 767 -14.13 -1.85 -9.11
C TYR A 767 -15.47 -2.21 -8.50
N ALA A 768 -16.47 -2.41 -9.35
CA ALA A 768 -17.65 -3.18 -9.01
C ALA A 768 -17.40 -4.65 -9.36
N VAL A 769 -17.73 -5.57 -8.47
CA VAL A 769 -17.56 -7.02 -8.67
C VAL A 769 -18.88 -7.73 -8.44
N LYS A 770 -19.05 -8.89 -9.08
CA LYS A 770 -20.24 -9.70 -8.85
C LYS A 770 -20.27 -10.17 -7.39
N GLY A 771 -21.22 -9.66 -6.63
CA GLY A 771 -21.36 -9.97 -5.21
C GLY A 771 -21.45 -8.70 -4.37
N ASP A 772 -20.86 -7.60 -4.85
CA ASP A 772 -20.96 -6.29 -4.21
C ASP A 772 -22.41 -5.91 -3.95
N ASN A 773 -22.61 -5.18 -2.85
CA ASN A 773 -23.88 -4.53 -2.63
C ASN A 773 -24.12 -3.54 -3.78
N PRO A 774 -25.25 -3.67 -4.53
CA PRO A 774 -25.51 -2.82 -5.68
C PRO A 774 -25.58 -1.33 -5.32
N LEU A 775 -25.75 -0.98 -4.04
CA LEU A 775 -25.80 0.40 -3.56
C LEU A 775 -24.44 0.95 -3.09
N LEU A 776 -23.35 0.18 -3.21
CA LEU A 776 -22.00 0.49 -2.74
C LEU A 776 -20.90 0.17 -3.77
N TYR A 777 -21.17 0.36 -5.06
CA TYR A 777 -20.13 0.16 -6.07
C TYR A 777 -19.01 1.19 -5.92
N GLN A 778 -17.78 0.69 -5.96
CA GLN A 778 -16.56 1.44 -5.71
C GLN A 778 -16.09 2.15 -6.98
N ARG A 779 -15.76 3.44 -6.88
CA ARG A 779 -15.22 4.25 -7.98
C ARG A 779 -13.84 4.78 -7.66
N TYR A 780 -12.92 4.59 -8.60
CA TYR A 780 -11.60 5.18 -8.53
C TYR A 780 -11.61 6.57 -9.18
N GLU A 781 -11.13 7.56 -8.45
CA GLU A 781 -10.88 8.91 -8.96
C GLU A 781 -9.38 9.02 -9.30
N PRO A 782 -9.01 9.03 -10.59
CA PRO A 782 -7.63 9.27 -10.98
C PRO A 782 -7.18 10.66 -10.54
N SER A 783 -5.91 10.79 -10.15
CA SER A 783 -5.30 12.10 -9.96
C SER A 783 -5.50 12.97 -11.21
N VAL A 784 -5.71 14.27 -11.03
CA VAL A 784 -5.85 15.22 -12.16
C VAL A 784 -4.62 15.24 -13.08
N LYS A 785 -3.45 14.85 -12.55
CA LYS A 785 -2.18 14.71 -13.28
C LYS A 785 -1.86 13.27 -13.68
N ALA A 786 -2.76 12.32 -13.42
CA ALA A 786 -2.51 10.92 -13.76
C ALA A 786 -2.30 10.79 -15.27
N GLU A 787 -1.23 10.11 -15.68
CA GLU A 787 -1.01 9.75 -17.07
C GLU A 787 -1.68 8.39 -17.36
N ALA A 788 -1.94 8.10 -18.65
CA ALA A 788 -2.69 6.91 -19.04
C ALA A 788 -2.08 5.59 -18.56
N ARG A 789 -0.75 5.54 -18.43
CA ARG A 789 -0.03 4.39 -17.88
C ARG A 789 -0.37 4.16 -16.40
N GLU A 790 -0.52 5.21 -15.61
CA GLU A 790 -0.85 5.10 -14.19
C GLU A 790 -2.29 4.61 -13.99
N VAL A 791 -3.24 5.11 -14.81
CA VAL A 791 -4.62 4.61 -14.80
C VAL A 791 -4.69 3.14 -15.22
N LEU A 792 -3.92 2.75 -16.24
CA LEU A 792 -3.84 1.35 -16.66
C LEU A 792 -3.22 0.46 -15.58
N GLN A 793 -2.11 0.90 -15.00
CA GLN A 793 -1.43 0.19 -13.91
C GLN A 793 -2.38 0.00 -12.72
N HIS A 794 -3.09 1.05 -12.32
CA HIS A 794 -4.12 0.98 -11.29
C HIS A 794 -5.20 -0.05 -11.63
N ALA A 795 -5.72 -0.03 -12.86
CA ALA A 795 -6.72 -1.00 -13.30
C ALA A 795 -6.23 -2.44 -13.11
N PHE A 796 -4.97 -2.75 -13.44
CA PHE A 796 -4.44 -4.10 -13.23
C PHE A 796 -4.13 -4.41 -11.77
N GLU A 797 -3.60 -3.47 -11.00
CA GLU A 797 -3.21 -3.67 -9.60
C GLU A 797 -4.39 -3.94 -8.67
N TYR A 798 -5.56 -3.36 -8.95
CA TYR A 798 -6.75 -3.48 -8.09
C TYR A 798 -7.86 -4.36 -8.66
N HIS A 799 -7.64 -4.96 -9.84
CA HIS A 799 -8.56 -5.98 -10.35
C HIS A 799 -8.51 -7.22 -9.45
N PRO A 800 -9.66 -7.77 -9.00
CA PRO A 800 -9.71 -8.80 -7.97
C PRO A 800 -8.95 -10.08 -8.36
N VAL A 801 -9.04 -10.50 -9.63
CA VAL A 801 -8.29 -11.66 -10.16
C VAL A 801 -6.78 -11.42 -10.12
N PHE A 802 -6.31 -10.25 -10.55
CA PHE A 802 -4.88 -9.96 -10.61
C PHE A 802 -4.29 -9.76 -9.21
N MET A 803 -5.04 -9.09 -8.31
CA MET A 803 -4.70 -9.00 -6.90
C MET A 803 -4.52 -10.38 -6.27
N ALA A 804 -5.51 -11.26 -6.46
CA ALA A 804 -5.47 -12.61 -5.90
C ALA A 804 -4.26 -13.40 -6.42
N ARG A 805 -4.02 -13.40 -7.74
CA ARG A 805 -2.88 -14.12 -8.34
C ARG A 805 -1.53 -13.56 -7.95
N ARG A 806 -1.39 -12.23 -7.90
CA ARG A 806 -0.15 -11.58 -7.43
C ARG A 806 0.14 -11.95 -5.98
N GLN A 807 -0.81 -11.76 -5.08
CA GLN A 807 -0.62 -12.10 -3.67
C GLN A 807 -0.40 -13.62 -3.49
N ARG A 808 -1.05 -14.45 -4.31
CA ARG A 808 -0.83 -15.91 -4.33
C ARG A 808 0.61 -16.24 -4.73
N ALA A 809 1.15 -15.58 -5.75
CA ALA A 809 2.54 -15.76 -6.17
C ALA A 809 3.53 -15.36 -5.07
N GLU A 810 3.26 -14.24 -4.39
CA GLU A 810 4.08 -13.74 -3.29
C GLU A 810 4.06 -14.71 -2.08
N ILE A 811 2.87 -15.15 -1.66
CA ILE A 811 2.70 -16.16 -0.60
C ILE A 811 3.39 -17.47 -1.00
N ALA A 812 3.21 -17.94 -2.24
CA ALA A 812 3.84 -19.15 -2.74
C ALA A 812 5.37 -19.05 -2.72
N ALA A 813 5.94 -17.91 -3.11
CA ALA A 813 7.39 -17.67 -3.03
C ALA A 813 7.89 -17.78 -1.59
N LEU A 814 7.21 -17.12 -0.64
CA LEU A 814 7.54 -17.17 0.79
C LEU A 814 7.39 -18.57 1.40
N GLN A 815 6.50 -19.40 0.86
CA GLN A 815 6.36 -20.81 1.24
C GLN A 815 7.39 -21.74 0.59
N GLY A 816 8.23 -21.23 -0.33
CA GLY A 816 9.13 -22.06 -1.12
C GLY A 816 8.39 -22.94 -2.14
N LYS A 817 7.29 -22.47 -2.72
CA LYS A 817 6.52 -23.16 -3.78
C LYS A 817 6.79 -22.50 -5.14
N PRO A 818 7.96 -22.75 -5.76
CA PRO A 818 8.36 -22.08 -7.00
C PRO A 818 7.47 -22.42 -8.19
N TYR A 819 6.86 -23.62 -8.26
CA TYR A 819 6.03 -23.97 -9.41
C TYR A 819 4.71 -23.19 -9.40
N LEU A 820 4.05 -23.11 -8.24
CA LEU A 820 2.86 -22.30 -8.06
C LEU A 820 3.17 -20.81 -8.29
N ALA A 821 4.26 -20.29 -7.73
CA ALA A 821 4.66 -18.90 -7.93
C ALA A 821 4.89 -18.57 -9.43
N MET A 822 5.62 -19.43 -10.14
CA MET A 822 5.87 -19.28 -11.58
C MET A 822 4.60 -19.53 -12.42
N GLN A 823 3.68 -20.37 -11.96
CA GLN A 823 2.39 -20.55 -12.62
C GLN A 823 1.57 -19.26 -12.54
N MET A 824 1.48 -18.64 -11.36
CA MET A 824 0.77 -17.36 -11.20
C MET A 824 1.39 -16.26 -12.06
N LEU A 825 2.72 -16.22 -12.15
CA LEU A 825 3.43 -15.28 -13.03
C LEU A 825 3.03 -15.48 -14.51
N LYS A 826 3.02 -16.73 -14.98
CA LYS A 826 2.57 -17.05 -16.36
C LYS A 826 1.12 -16.71 -16.62
N GLU A 827 0.24 -16.91 -15.64
CA GLU A 827 -1.18 -16.56 -15.76
C GLU A 827 -1.39 -15.04 -15.79
N LEU A 828 -0.60 -14.29 -15.03
CA LEU A 828 -0.57 -12.82 -15.08
C LEU A 828 -0.06 -12.33 -16.45
N GLU A 829 1.06 -12.88 -16.94
CA GLU A 829 1.61 -12.57 -18.28
C GLU A 829 0.59 -12.85 -19.39
N ARG A 830 -0.04 -14.03 -19.36
CA ARG A 830 -1.04 -14.45 -20.36
C ARG A 830 -2.21 -13.46 -20.43
N ASP A 831 -2.65 -12.97 -19.29
CA ASP A 831 -3.84 -12.11 -19.19
C ASP A 831 -3.52 -10.61 -19.35
N GLY A 832 -2.27 -10.28 -19.70
CA GLY A 832 -1.82 -8.94 -20.05
C GLY A 832 -1.48 -8.05 -18.86
N TYR A 833 -1.09 -8.63 -17.72
CA TYR A 833 -0.58 -7.87 -16.58
C TYR A 833 0.71 -7.10 -16.98
N PRO A 834 0.95 -5.87 -16.50
CA PRO A 834 2.05 -5.03 -16.98
C PRO A 834 3.44 -5.67 -16.82
N ASP A 835 4.27 -5.61 -17.86
CA ASP A 835 5.60 -6.27 -17.92
C ASP A 835 6.54 -5.85 -16.78
N GLU A 836 6.53 -4.59 -16.39
CA GLU A 836 7.37 -4.08 -15.29
C GLU A 836 6.95 -4.70 -13.94
N ASN A 837 5.64 -4.87 -13.71
CA ASN A 837 5.12 -5.49 -12.51
C ASN A 837 5.39 -7.01 -12.52
N ILE A 838 5.39 -7.64 -13.71
CA ILE A 838 5.85 -9.02 -13.89
C ILE A 838 7.33 -9.15 -13.55
N GLU A 839 8.17 -8.23 -14.02
CA GLU A 839 9.60 -8.23 -13.71
C GLU A 839 9.86 -8.05 -12.21
N GLU A 840 9.16 -7.10 -11.58
CA GLU A 840 9.20 -6.87 -10.13
C GLU A 840 8.81 -8.15 -9.37
N LEU A 841 7.69 -8.78 -9.72
CA LEU A 841 7.21 -10.01 -9.08
C LEU A 841 8.15 -11.19 -9.36
N SER A 842 8.71 -11.30 -10.56
CA SER A 842 9.70 -12.32 -10.92
C SER A 842 10.96 -12.20 -10.07
N ASN A 843 11.45 -10.97 -9.89
CA ASN A 843 12.59 -10.68 -9.01
C ASN A 843 12.25 -10.98 -7.55
N TYR A 844 11.05 -10.63 -7.09
CA TYR A 844 10.56 -10.98 -5.76
C TYR A 844 10.55 -12.51 -5.55
N ILE A 845 9.99 -13.28 -6.49
CA ILE A 845 9.94 -14.74 -6.43
C ILE A 845 11.36 -15.32 -6.35
N LYS A 846 12.28 -14.88 -7.22
CA LYS A 846 13.68 -15.36 -7.21
C LYS A 846 14.38 -15.09 -5.88
N GLN A 847 14.12 -13.94 -5.26
CA GLN A 847 14.71 -13.56 -3.97
C GLN A 847 14.11 -14.33 -2.77
N HIS A 848 12.81 -14.64 -2.82
CA HIS A 848 12.08 -15.14 -1.65
C HIS A 848 11.83 -16.65 -1.66
N VAL A 849 12.07 -17.35 -2.78
CA VAL A 849 12.03 -18.82 -2.81
C VAL A 849 13.13 -19.39 -1.91
N ALA A 850 12.72 -19.80 -0.71
CA ALA A 850 13.58 -20.40 0.29
C ALA A 850 14.30 -21.65 -0.28
N GLY A 851 15.62 -21.71 -0.08
CA GLY A 851 16.42 -22.89 -0.38
C GLY A 851 16.10 -24.02 0.60
N SER A 852 16.14 -25.25 0.11
CA SER A 852 15.99 -26.47 0.91
C SER A 852 17.28 -26.81 1.66
N ILE A 853 18.42 -26.27 1.19
CA ILE A 853 19.70 -26.29 1.90
C ILE A 853 19.76 -25.03 2.78
N PRO A 854 19.90 -25.16 4.11
CA PRO A 854 20.07 -24.03 4.99
C PRO A 854 21.35 -23.29 4.63
N ALA A 855 21.22 -22.00 4.34
CA ALA A 855 22.39 -21.18 4.10
C ALA A 855 23.04 -20.75 5.43
N PRO A 856 24.35 -20.41 5.44
CA PRO A 856 25.10 -19.97 6.63
C PRO A 856 24.34 -18.90 7.41
N LYS A 857 24.44 -18.82 8.74
CA LYS A 857 23.78 -17.73 9.49
C LYS A 857 24.42 -16.37 9.15
N SER A 858 23.98 -15.73 8.08
CA SER A 858 23.99 -14.28 7.88
C SER A 858 22.52 -13.85 7.90
N ASP A 859 22.19 -12.81 8.67
CA ASP A 859 20.79 -12.42 8.89
C ASP A 859 20.12 -12.07 7.55
N TYR A 860 19.23 -12.96 7.09
CA TYR A 860 18.64 -12.98 5.74
C TYR A 860 17.70 -11.81 5.47
N ARG A 861 17.40 -10.98 6.49
CA ARG A 861 16.27 -10.06 6.48
C ARG A 861 16.57 -8.67 5.90
N ASN A 862 17.85 -8.32 5.71
CA ASN A 862 18.27 -6.97 5.30
C ASN A 862 19.13 -6.93 4.02
N ALA A 863 19.15 -8.02 3.24
CA ALA A 863 20.04 -8.14 2.09
C ALA A 863 19.56 -7.39 0.83
N GLY A 864 18.39 -6.74 0.85
CA GLY A 864 17.86 -5.95 -0.26
C GLY A 864 17.98 -4.44 -0.07
N LYS A 865 18.63 -3.95 1.01
CA LYS A 865 19.04 -2.54 1.11
C LYS A 865 20.27 -2.30 0.26
N LYS A 866 20.18 -1.32 -0.63
CA LYS A 866 21.26 -1.04 -1.58
C LYS A 866 22.56 -0.62 -0.87
N GLU A 867 23.64 -1.09 -1.50
CA GLU A 867 25.05 -0.89 -1.19
C GLU A 867 25.40 0.57 -0.80
N ARG A 868 25.75 0.78 0.47
CA ARG A 868 26.94 1.60 0.73
C ARG A 868 28.12 0.67 0.56
N THR A 869 28.99 0.96 -0.40
CA THR A 869 30.31 0.31 -0.56
C THR A 869 31.27 0.65 0.58
N GLY A 870 30.83 1.44 1.56
CA GLY A 870 31.52 1.68 2.82
C GLY A 870 31.28 0.56 3.82
N LEU A 871 32.22 0.38 4.74
CA LEU A 871 32.04 -0.45 5.93
C LEU A 871 30.78 0.01 6.68
N GLU A 872 29.77 -0.85 6.77
CA GLU A 872 28.54 -0.60 7.51
C GLU A 872 28.44 -1.64 8.62
N LEU A 873 29.11 -1.33 9.74
CA LEU A 873 29.08 -2.13 10.95
C LEU A 873 27.64 -2.19 11.46
N SER A 874 26.95 -3.29 11.17
CA SER A 874 25.53 -3.45 11.46
C SER A 874 25.22 -4.84 11.97
N GLN A 875 24.15 -4.92 12.76
CA GLN A 875 23.58 -6.16 13.30
C GLN A 875 24.60 -7.09 13.99
N PRO A 876 25.32 -6.61 15.02
CA PRO A 876 26.14 -7.50 15.82
C PRO A 876 25.25 -8.57 16.45
N PHE A 877 25.74 -9.81 16.43
CA PHE A 877 25.04 -10.93 17.05
C PHE A 877 25.97 -11.70 17.98
N ALA A 878 25.39 -12.27 19.02
CA ALA A 878 26.06 -13.16 19.95
C ALA A 878 25.16 -14.37 20.21
N GLY A 879 25.73 -15.55 20.30
CA GLY A 879 24.97 -16.76 20.54
C GLY A 879 25.77 -17.85 21.22
N ALA A 880 25.06 -18.81 21.76
CA ALA A 880 25.61 -20.03 22.31
C ALA A 880 24.85 -21.23 21.73
N GLU A 881 25.56 -22.32 21.46
CA GLU A 881 24.99 -23.59 21.07
C GLU A 881 25.65 -24.74 21.82
N ILE A 882 24.89 -25.79 22.09
CA ILE A 882 25.32 -27.03 22.73
C ILE A 882 24.95 -28.18 21.80
N ASN A 883 25.92 -29.04 21.56
CA ASN A 883 25.79 -30.24 20.75
C ASN A 883 26.16 -31.45 21.63
N ALA A 884 25.39 -32.53 21.58
CA ALA A 884 25.66 -33.80 22.24
C ALA A 884 25.33 -34.93 21.28
N THR A 885 26.26 -35.84 21.07
CA THR A 885 26.16 -36.91 20.09
C THR A 885 26.66 -38.21 20.70
N ARG A 886 25.87 -39.27 20.53
CA ARG A 886 26.33 -40.63 20.72
C ARG A 886 26.30 -41.35 19.38
N ALA A 887 27.49 -41.63 18.86
CA ALA A 887 27.66 -42.47 17.68
C ALA A 887 27.94 -43.89 18.17
N ASN A 888 27.06 -44.83 17.85
CA ASN A 888 27.14 -46.24 18.24
C ASN A 888 27.31 -46.50 19.77
N VAL A 889 27.88 -47.65 20.16
CA VAL A 889 28.17 -47.98 21.58
C VAL A 889 29.47 -47.36 22.12
N GLN A 890 30.32 -46.81 21.25
CA GLN A 890 31.72 -46.52 21.51
C GLN A 890 31.99 -45.04 21.75
N ILE A 891 31.28 -44.11 21.10
CA ILE A 891 31.63 -42.67 21.14
C ILE A 891 30.48 -41.86 21.72
N ASP A 892 30.76 -41.12 22.79
CA ASP A 892 29.87 -40.11 23.37
C ASP A 892 30.62 -38.79 23.47
N GLN A 893 30.11 -37.77 22.77
CA GLN A 893 30.73 -36.46 22.64
C GLN A 893 29.73 -35.36 22.96
N TRP A 894 30.17 -34.34 23.69
CA TRP A 894 29.41 -33.11 23.81
C TRP A 894 30.33 -31.89 23.62
N GLN A 895 29.75 -30.81 23.13
CA GLN A 895 30.45 -29.55 22.88
C GLN A 895 29.51 -28.38 23.16
N ALA A 896 30.01 -27.36 23.86
CA ALA A 896 29.38 -26.07 24.00
C ALA A 896 30.20 -25.03 23.23
N LEU A 897 29.55 -24.25 22.38
CA LEU A 897 30.16 -23.26 21.50
C LEU A 897 29.53 -21.89 21.78
N ALA A 898 30.36 -20.88 22.01
CA ALA A 898 29.98 -19.48 21.98
C ALA A 898 30.43 -18.87 20.64
N LYS A 899 29.60 -18.01 20.06
CA LYS A 899 29.90 -17.28 18.83
C LYS A 899 29.47 -15.83 18.92
N ALA A 900 30.21 -14.96 18.25
CA ALA A 900 29.86 -13.57 18.06
C ALA A 900 30.25 -13.15 16.65
N GLY A 901 29.43 -12.34 16.00
CA GLY A 901 29.69 -11.89 14.66
C GLY A 901 29.12 -10.52 14.36
N ILE A 902 29.56 -9.97 13.23
CA ILE A 902 29.14 -8.67 12.74
C ILE A 902 29.08 -8.71 11.21
N ASN A 903 28.11 -8.00 10.65
CA ASN A 903 28.10 -7.73 9.22
C ASN A 903 29.01 -6.53 8.96
N LEU A 904 30.09 -6.74 8.20
CA LEU A 904 30.96 -5.65 7.75
C LEU A 904 30.32 -4.89 6.58
N THR A 905 29.58 -5.62 5.75
CA THR A 905 28.72 -5.13 4.68
C THR A 905 27.47 -6.04 4.61
N PRO A 906 26.42 -5.68 3.87
CA PRO A 906 25.27 -6.57 3.65
C PRO A 906 25.62 -7.92 3.01
N GLN A 907 26.79 -8.01 2.36
CA GLN A 907 27.27 -9.21 1.67
C GLN A 907 28.32 -9.98 2.48
N LEU A 908 29.03 -9.34 3.42
CA LEU A 908 30.16 -9.94 4.15
C LEU A 908 29.88 -10.00 5.66
N THR A 909 29.79 -11.22 6.18
CA THR A 909 29.69 -11.51 7.60
C THR A 909 31.00 -12.08 8.12
N LEU A 910 31.47 -11.55 9.25
CA LEU A 910 32.56 -12.14 10.03
C LEU A 910 32.03 -12.67 11.35
N GLU A 911 32.43 -13.89 11.69
CA GLU A 911 32.08 -14.57 12.93
C GLU A 911 33.36 -15.06 13.62
N VAL A 912 33.45 -14.83 14.92
CA VAL A 912 34.42 -15.47 15.82
C VAL A 912 33.68 -16.45 16.70
N ARG A 913 34.35 -17.56 17.04
CA ARG A 913 33.76 -18.59 17.90
C ARG A 913 34.82 -19.29 18.74
N GLY A 914 34.37 -19.73 19.90
CA GLY A 914 35.15 -20.48 20.86
C GLY A 914 34.28 -21.54 21.50
N GLY A 915 34.80 -22.76 21.61
CA GLY A 915 34.06 -23.90 22.12
C GLY A 915 34.88 -24.76 23.06
N TYR A 916 34.18 -25.43 23.96
CA TYR A 916 34.73 -26.41 24.88
C TYR A 916 33.84 -27.65 24.86
N GLY A 917 34.45 -28.82 24.80
CA GLY A 917 33.76 -30.10 24.76
C GLY A 917 34.55 -31.22 25.39
N ALA A 918 33.96 -32.40 25.40
CA ALA A 918 34.63 -33.62 25.78
C ALA A 918 34.13 -34.79 24.93
N ILE A 919 35.05 -35.68 24.61
CA ILE A 919 34.80 -36.96 23.96
C ILE A 919 35.18 -38.09 24.91
N ASN A 920 34.26 -39.03 25.09
CA ASN A 920 34.47 -40.28 25.80
C ASN A 920 34.37 -41.41 24.79
N GLN A 921 35.36 -42.30 24.81
CA GLN A 921 35.43 -43.44 23.91
C GLN A 921 35.60 -44.74 24.71
N GLU A 922 34.74 -45.74 24.45
CA GLU A 922 34.76 -47.04 25.11
C GLU A 922 34.92 -48.16 24.08
N PHE A 923 35.99 -48.94 24.20
CA PHE A 923 36.26 -50.09 23.35
C PHE A 923 36.13 -51.37 24.14
N THR A 924 35.47 -52.36 23.53
CA THR A 924 35.40 -53.70 24.06
C THR A 924 36.17 -54.61 23.11
N SER A 925 37.33 -55.12 23.54
CA SER A 925 38.11 -56.09 22.77
C SER A 925 38.06 -57.46 23.46
N ASN A 926 37.89 -58.52 22.66
CA ASN A 926 38.05 -59.88 23.13
C ASN A 926 39.53 -60.28 22.97
N VAL A 927 40.25 -60.34 24.08
CA VAL A 927 41.64 -60.83 24.10
C VAL A 927 41.60 -62.32 24.35
N TRP A 928 42.19 -63.07 23.42
CA TRP A 928 42.25 -64.53 23.45
C TRP A 928 43.61 -64.95 23.97
N GLU A 929 43.62 -65.77 25.01
CA GLU A 929 44.83 -66.36 25.57
C GLU A 929 44.71 -67.88 25.59
N ASN A 930 45.84 -68.53 25.34
CA ASN A 930 45.96 -69.97 25.46
C ASN A 930 46.37 -70.26 26.90
N ILE A 931 45.47 -70.88 27.66
CA ILE A 931 45.78 -71.35 29.01
C ILE A 931 46.05 -72.85 28.98
N GLU A 932 47.07 -73.29 29.71
CA GLU A 932 47.29 -74.71 29.97
C GLU A 932 46.29 -75.16 31.05
N THR A 933 45.32 -75.98 30.66
CA THR A 933 44.39 -76.64 31.58
C THR A 933 44.74 -78.11 31.66
N VAL A 934 44.37 -78.79 32.75
CA VAL A 934 44.60 -80.24 32.86
C VAL A 934 43.26 -80.94 32.71
N LYS A 935 43.09 -81.75 31.66
CA LYS A 935 41.91 -82.59 31.48
C LYS A 935 42.11 -83.86 32.30
N ALA A 936 41.33 -84.00 33.37
CA ALA A 936 41.27 -85.23 34.14
C ALA A 936 40.32 -86.21 33.45
N THR A 937 40.86 -87.26 32.84
CA THR A 937 40.05 -88.35 32.26
C THR A 937 40.11 -89.54 33.20
N THR A 938 39.01 -89.80 33.92
CA THR A 938 38.90 -90.94 34.82
C THR A 938 38.40 -92.16 34.05
N THR A 939 39.29 -93.12 33.84
CA THR A 939 38.97 -94.40 33.21
C THR A 939 38.80 -95.43 34.32
N ARG A 940 37.60 -96.01 34.44
CA ARG A 940 37.34 -97.14 35.35
C ARG A 940 37.48 -98.42 34.57
N GLU A 941 38.46 -99.23 34.94
CA GLU A 941 38.64 -100.56 34.40
C GLU A 941 38.13 -101.57 35.43
N HIS A 942 37.04 -102.25 35.10
CA HIS A 942 36.48 -103.34 35.88
C HIS A 942 36.96 -104.65 35.29
N SER A 943 37.95 -105.30 35.92
CA SER A 943 38.44 -106.60 35.48
C SER A 943 38.00 -107.70 36.46
N VAL A 944 37.41 -108.76 35.91
CA VAL A 944 36.99 -109.95 36.66
C VAL A 944 37.86 -111.10 36.18
N THR A 945 38.78 -111.55 37.03
CA THR A 945 39.65 -112.70 36.73
C THR A 945 39.18 -113.90 37.54
N THR A 946 38.96 -115.04 36.88
CA THR A 946 38.49 -116.28 37.53
C THR A 946 39.57 -117.34 37.43
N THR A 947 40.11 -117.76 38.57
CA THR A 947 41.11 -118.83 38.66
C THR A 947 40.66 -119.82 39.73
N ASP A 948 40.58 -121.11 39.40
CA ASP A 948 40.14 -122.21 40.27
C ASP A 948 38.80 -121.97 41.01
N GLY A 949 37.84 -121.33 40.34
CA GLY A 949 36.48 -121.15 40.85
C GLY A 949 36.29 -120.00 41.85
N VAL A 950 37.33 -119.18 42.09
CA VAL A 950 37.22 -117.94 42.86
C VAL A 950 37.34 -116.74 41.91
N GLN A 951 36.33 -115.87 41.89
CA GLN A 951 36.36 -114.60 41.13
C GLN A 951 37.07 -113.53 41.95
N SER A 952 38.17 -112.97 41.43
CA SER A 952 38.75 -111.75 41.97
C SER A 952 38.30 -110.57 41.11
N ILE A 953 37.60 -109.63 41.74
CA ILE A 953 37.18 -108.37 41.10
C ILE A 953 38.25 -107.33 41.42
N SER A 954 38.83 -106.73 40.38
CA SER A 954 39.72 -105.60 40.50
C SER A 954 39.09 -104.41 39.79
N ASP A 955 38.62 -103.45 40.59
CA ASP A 955 38.23 -102.12 40.15
C ASP A 955 39.44 -101.19 40.23
N SER A 956 39.97 -100.78 39.08
CA SER A 956 41.00 -99.75 39.02
C SER A 956 40.39 -98.47 38.44
N GLU A 957 40.56 -97.36 39.17
CA GLU A 957 40.14 -96.04 38.72
C GLU A 957 41.40 -95.23 38.42
N ILE A 958 41.77 -95.14 37.15
CA ILE A 958 42.93 -94.37 36.69
C ILE A 958 42.42 -93.01 36.24
N THR A 959 42.75 -91.97 37.01
CA THR A 959 42.54 -90.59 36.56
C THR A 959 43.81 -90.11 35.86
N THR A 960 43.75 -90.02 34.54
CA THR A 960 44.85 -89.51 33.72
C THR A 960 44.70 -88.00 33.58
N TYR A 961 45.73 -87.28 34.00
CA TYR A 961 45.81 -85.83 33.91
C TYR A 961 46.60 -85.46 32.64
N GLU A 962 45.90 -85.13 31.56
CA GLU A 962 46.55 -84.65 30.33
C GLU A 962 46.56 -83.12 30.31
N PRO A 963 47.73 -82.47 30.24
CA PRO A 963 47.79 -81.05 29.95
C PRO A 963 47.23 -80.82 28.55
N GLN A 964 46.22 -79.96 28.46
CA GLN A 964 45.63 -79.49 27.21
C GLN A 964 45.71 -77.98 27.17
N THR A 965 46.13 -77.43 26.03
CA THR A 965 46.03 -76.00 25.78
C THR A 965 44.60 -75.71 25.35
N VAL A 966 43.87 -74.91 26.12
CA VAL A 966 42.52 -74.47 25.76
C VAL A 966 42.56 -72.96 25.51
N SER A 967 42.05 -72.52 24.38
CA SER A 967 41.90 -71.10 24.10
C SER A 967 40.71 -70.55 24.90
N THR A 968 40.96 -69.56 25.75
CA THR A 968 39.93 -68.82 26.47
C THR A 968 39.99 -67.35 26.07
N ASN A 969 38.89 -66.60 26.21
CA ASN A 969 38.91 -65.15 26.09
C ASN A 969 38.64 -64.46 27.43
N TYR A 970 39.13 -63.24 27.52
CA TYR A 970 38.61 -62.24 28.44
C TYR A 970 38.26 -60.97 27.67
N VAL A 971 37.24 -60.28 28.15
CA VAL A 971 36.79 -59.02 27.59
C VAL A 971 37.57 -57.89 28.25
N VAL A 972 38.35 -57.14 27.46
CA VAL A 972 38.99 -55.90 27.92
C VAL A 972 38.11 -54.73 27.50
N LYS A 973 37.65 -53.96 28.50
CA LYS A 973 36.98 -52.69 28.28
C LYS A 973 37.93 -51.53 28.55
N SER A 974 38.34 -50.84 27.49
CA SER A 974 39.21 -49.65 27.56
C SER A 974 38.37 -48.39 27.47
N LYS A 975 38.59 -47.44 28.38
CA LYS A 975 37.90 -46.13 28.39
C LYS A 975 38.91 -45.00 28.20
N TYR A 976 38.69 -44.20 27.17
CA TYR A 976 39.51 -43.05 26.83
C TYR A 976 38.68 -41.78 26.93
N LYS A 977 39.30 -40.71 27.41
CA LYS A 977 38.66 -39.40 27.55
C LYS A 977 39.59 -38.33 27.01
N SER A 978 39.04 -37.42 26.24
CA SER A 978 39.74 -36.22 25.78
C SER A 978 38.84 -35.00 25.90
N LYS A 979 39.41 -33.87 26.31
CA LYS A 979 38.76 -32.56 26.26
C LYS A 979 39.11 -31.90 24.94
N GLU A 980 38.12 -31.29 24.29
CA GLU A 980 38.26 -30.57 23.03
C GLU A 980 38.06 -29.09 23.29
N THR A 981 38.99 -28.26 22.81
CA THR A 981 38.84 -26.80 22.80
C THR A 981 39.07 -26.28 21.40
N ASP A 982 38.10 -25.52 20.91
CA ASP A 982 38.11 -24.99 19.55
C ASP A 982 38.05 -23.47 19.61
N TYR A 983 38.84 -22.80 18.79
CA TYR A 983 38.72 -21.35 18.60
C TYR A 983 39.13 -20.97 17.20
N GLY A 984 38.42 -20.00 16.64
CA GLY A 984 38.70 -19.49 15.31
C GLY A 984 37.58 -18.63 14.79
N GLY A 985 37.44 -18.59 13.48
CA GLY A 985 36.48 -17.70 12.83
C GLY A 985 35.94 -18.25 11.53
N ARG A 986 34.90 -17.58 11.05
CA ARG A 986 34.24 -17.85 9.79
C ARG A 986 34.00 -16.52 9.08
N ALA A 987 34.26 -16.51 7.78
CA ALA A 987 33.84 -15.44 6.88
C ALA A 987 32.81 -16.00 5.91
N ALA A 988 31.73 -15.26 5.66
CA ALA A 988 30.74 -15.62 4.66
C ALA A 988 30.50 -14.42 3.73
N TYR A 989 30.60 -14.66 2.43
CA TYR A 989 30.34 -13.67 1.38
C TYR A 989 29.16 -14.11 0.52
N ARG A 990 28.19 -13.22 0.31
CA ARG A 990 27.03 -13.42 -0.56
C ARG A 990 27.23 -12.68 -1.88
N PHE A 991 27.13 -13.43 -2.97
CA PHE A 991 27.17 -12.89 -4.32
C PHE A 991 25.79 -12.35 -4.73
N ARG A 992 25.77 -11.53 -5.78
CA ARG A 992 24.56 -10.87 -6.29
C ARG A 992 23.52 -11.84 -6.85
N ASP A 993 23.96 -13.00 -7.34
CA ASP A 993 23.09 -14.08 -7.82
C ASP A 993 22.44 -14.89 -6.67
N GLY A 994 22.69 -14.50 -5.42
CA GLY A 994 22.20 -15.19 -4.22
C GLY A 994 23.08 -16.36 -3.79
N SER A 995 24.13 -16.71 -4.54
CA SER A 995 25.09 -17.72 -4.12
C SER A 995 25.92 -17.25 -2.92
N ILE A 996 26.40 -18.17 -2.11
CA ILE A 996 27.11 -17.88 -0.86
C ILE A 996 28.39 -18.70 -0.83
N PHE A 997 29.51 -18.02 -0.62
CA PHE A 997 30.76 -18.67 -0.25
C PHE A 997 31.02 -18.45 1.23
N SER A 998 31.36 -19.50 1.95
CA SER A 998 31.84 -19.38 3.33
C SER A 998 33.14 -20.12 3.53
N ALA A 999 34.04 -19.47 4.24
CA ALA A 999 35.34 -20.00 4.62
C ALA A 999 35.45 -20.02 6.13
N GLU A 1000 36.05 -21.09 6.62
CA GLU A 1000 36.08 -21.44 8.02
C GLU A 1000 37.52 -21.80 8.40
N PHE A 1001 38.01 -21.26 9.53
CA PHE A 1001 39.30 -21.63 10.08
C PHE A 1001 39.16 -21.84 11.59
N LEU A 1002 39.65 -22.99 12.08
CA LEU A 1002 39.64 -23.33 13.50
C LEU A 1002 40.99 -23.90 13.89
N ARG A 1003 41.46 -23.51 15.07
CA ARG A 1003 42.42 -24.29 15.84
C ARG A 1003 41.65 -25.16 16.82
N ARG A 1004 41.95 -26.46 16.81
CA ARG A 1004 41.39 -27.44 17.74
C ARG A 1004 42.50 -28.04 18.56
N ASP A 1005 42.37 -27.96 19.87
CA ASP A 1005 43.30 -28.53 20.83
C ASP A 1005 42.59 -29.68 21.57
N PHE A 1006 43.20 -30.86 21.52
CA PHE A 1006 42.73 -32.08 22.19
C PHE A 1006 43.64 -32.36 23.38
N THR A 1007 43.05 -32.49 24.56
CA THR A 1007 43.78 -32.82 25.79
C THR A 1007 43.19 -34.07 26.43
N GLY A 1008 43.84 -35.20 26.19
CA GLY A 1008 43.35 -36.52 26.58
C GLY A 1008 44.25 -37.28 27.54
N ASN A 1009 43.74 -38.43 27.99
CA ASN A 1009 44.47 -39.31 28.91
C ASN A 1009 45.66 -40.04 28.24
N ILE A 1010 45.76 -40.01 26.90
CA ILE A 1010 46.82 -40.69 26.13
C ILE A 1010 47.78 -39.67 25.49
N SER A 1011 47.27 -38.69 24.76
CA SER A 1011 48.07 -37.64 24.12
C SER A 1011 47.38 -36.27 24.17
N ASN A 1012 48.19 -35.22 24.08
CA ASN A 1012 47.74 -33.83 23.90
C ASN A 1012 48.22 -33.37 22.52
N GLU A 1013 47.29 -33.06 21.63
CA GLU A 1013 47.57 -32.75 20.23
C GLU A 1013 46.74 -31.54 19.77
N SER A 1014 47.26 -30.79 18.81
CA SER A 1014 46.63 -29.60 18.24
C SER A 1014 46.61 -29.68 16.73
N ALA A 1015 45.52 -29.24 16.10
CA ALA A 1015 45.44 -29.13 14.65
C ALA A 1015 44.76 -27.85 14.21
N ASN A 1016 45.26 -27.30 13.10
CA ASN A 1016 44.56 -26.25 12.36
C ASN A 1016 43.69 -26.90 11.29
N THR A 1017 42.43 -26.53 11.26
CA THR A 1017 41.40 -27.08 10.37
C THR A 1017 40.80 -25.95 9.57
N PHE A 1018 40.37 -26.25 8.36
CA PHE A 1018 39.74 -25.27 7.48
C PHE A 1018 38.67 -25.90 6.59
N ALA A 1019 37.62 -25.14 6.31
CA ALA A 1019 36.57 -25.56 5.39
C ALA A 1019 36.18 -24.41 4.46
N GLY A 1020 35.86 -24.77 3.22
CA GLY A 1020 35.28 -23.87 2.23
C GLY A 1020 33.98 -24.48 1.70
N GLU A 1021 32.92 -23.70 1.66
CA GLU A 1021 31.61 -24.12 1.18
C GLU A 1021 31.05 -23.08 0.20
N TYR A 1022 30.69 -23.52 -0.99
CA TYR A 1022 30.01 -22.71 -1.99
C TYR A 1022 28.60 -23.25 -2.23
N GLN A 1023 27.60 -22.46 -1.88
CA GLN A 1023 26.18 -22.75 -2.08
C GLN A 1023 25.64 -21.93 -3.25
N PHE A 1024 24.92 -22.55 -4.17
CA PHE A 1024 24.41 -21.90 -5.38
C PHE A 1024 23.14 -22.59 -5.89
N LYS A 1025 22.40 -21.90 -6.75
CA LYS A 1025 21.18 -22.44 -7.38
C LYS A 1025 21.32 -22.47 -8.90
N PRO A 1026 21.62 -23.63 -9.52
CA PRO A 1026 21.68 -23.73 -10.99
C PRO A 1026 20.35 -23.35 -11.66
N VAL A 1027 19.24 -23.70 -11.00
CA VAL A 1027 17.88 -23.33 -11.36
C VAL A 1027 17.09 -23.07 -10.07
N LEU A 1028 15.97 -22.34 -10.16
CA LEU A 1028 15.16 -21.92 -8.99
C LEU A 1028 14.75 -23.09 -8.07
N THR A 1029 14.62 -24.29 -8.63
CA THR A 1029 14.15 -25.50 -7.95
C THR A 1029 15.27 -26.42 -7.45
N LEU A 1030 16.54 -26.12 -7.73
CA LEU A 1030 17.67 -26.97 -7.36
C LEU A 1030 18.67 -26.16 -6.54
N ASP A 1031 18.79 -26.49 -5.26
CA ASP A 1031 19.83 -25.96 -4.39
C ASP A 1031 21.03 -26.91 -4.40
N MET A 1032 22.23 -26.37 -4.59
CA MET A 1032 23.48 -27.12 -4.58
C MET A 1032 24.44 -26.52 -3.57
N ALA A 1033 25.20 -27.37 -2.88
CA ALA A 1033 26.33 -26.95 -2.07
C ALA A 1033 27.54 -27.86 -2.31
N ALA A 1034 28.68 -27.27 -2.62
CA ALA A 1034 29.96 -27.96 -2.70
C ALA A 1034 30.81 -27.55 -1.49
N ARG A 1035 31.31 -28.54 -0.74
CA ARG A 1035 32.10 -28.32 0.46
C ARG A 1035 33.42 -29.08 0.37
N TYR A 1036 34.51 -28.38 0.62
CA TYR A 1036 35.81 -28.97 0.90
C TYR A 1036 36.18 -28.69 2.35
N GLN A 1037 36.71 -29.68 3.06
CA GLN A 1037 37.22 -29.45 4.41
C GLN A 1037 38.44 -30.31 4.71
N TYR A 1038 39.41 -29.70 5.37
CA TYR A 1038 40.50 -30.36 6.07
C TYR A 1038 40.22 -30.23 7.56
N ASP A 1039 39.87 -31.34 8.20
CA ASP A 1039 39.39 -31.34 9.58
C ASP A 1039 39.94 -32.57 10.34
N VAL A 1040 39.55 -32.71 11.60
CA VAL A 1040 39.95 -33.81 12.48
C VAL A 1040 38.79 -34.74 12.76
N ILE A 1041 39.05 -36.04 12.79
CA ILE A 1041 38.07 -37.02 13.25
C ILE A 1041 38.06 -37.00 14.78
N PRO A 1042 36.87 -36.92 15.41
CA PRO A 1042 36.76 -37.04 16.86
C PRO A 1042 37.29 -38.40 17.33
N SER A 1043 38.36 -38.38 18.13
CA SER A 1043 38.94 -39.55 18.79
C SER A 1043 39.47 -39.16 20.17
N ALA A 1044 39.30 -40.04 21.15
CA ALA A 1044 39.85 -39.84 22.49
C ALA A 1044 41.29 -40.39 22.63
N MET A 1045 41.82 -41.04 21.59
CA MET A 1045 43.11 -41.74 21.61
C MET A 1045 44.25 -40.91 21.00
N ARG A 1046 44.03 -40.34 19.80
CA ARG A 1046 44.99 -39.50 19.06
C ARG A 1046 44.26 -38.64 18.03
N LEU A 1047 44.91 -37.60 17.50
CA LEU A 1047 44.31 -36.74 16.48
C LEU A 1047 44.52 -37.36 15.09
N ILE A 1048 43.43 -37.55 14.35
CA ILE A 1048 43.45 -38.02 12.96
C ILE A 1048 42.90 -36.92 12.06
N THR A 1049 43.72 -36.45 11.13
CA THR A 1049 43.29 -35.43 10.17
C THR A 1049 42.71 -36.10 8.92
N TYR A 1050 41.80 -35.41 8.23
CA TYR A 1050 41.23 -35.89 6.99
C TYR A 1050 40.95 -34.74 6.03
N ASN A 1051 41.08 -35.03 4.73
CA ASN A 1051 40.56 -34.18 3.66
C ASN A 1051 39.25 -34.76 3.18
N SER A 1052 38.22 -33.95 3.01
CA SER A 1052 36.97 -34.41 2.42
C SER A 1052 36.39 -33.44 1.42
N ALA A 1053 35.76 -34.01 0.40
CA ALA A 1053 34.94 -33.31 -0.57
C ALA A 1053 33.51 -33.84 -0.45
N ALA A 1054 32.56 -32.92 -0.33
CA ALA A 1054 31.14 -33.22 -0.23
C ALA A 1054 30.33 -32.39 -1.23
N MET A 1055 29.27 -33.00 -1.75
CA MET A 1055 28.28 -32.35 -2.59
C MET A 1055 26.89 -32.65 -2.05
N LEU A 1056 26.13 -31.59 -1.79
CA LEU A 1056 24.74 -31.65 -1.37
C LEU A 1056 23.88 -31.08 -2.50
N GLY A 1057 22.81 -31.78 -2.82
CA GLY A 1057 21.80 -31.32 -3.77
C GLY A 1057 20.42 -31.47 -3.15
N ALA A 1058 19.60 -30.44 -3.23
CA ALA A 1058 18.19 -30.51 -2.86
C ALA A 1058 17.36 -30.00 -4.04
N TRP A 1059 16.62 -30.93 -4.66
CA TRP A 1059 15.83 -30.68 -5.84
C TRP A 1059 14.35 -30.76 -5.54
N ARG A 1060 13.65 -29.65 -5.74
CA ARG A 1060 12.20 -29.60 -5.79
C ARG A 1060 11.71 -29.98 -7.19
N LEU A 1061 11.32 -31.25 -7.37
CA LEU A 1061 10.78 -31.72 -8.64
C LEU A 1061 9.36 -31.19 -8.90
N ARG A 1062 8.59 -31.00 -7.84
CA ARG A 1062 7.27 -30.33 -7.79
C ARG A 1062 7.10 -29.68 -6.42
N ASP A 1063 6.12 -28.80 -6.25
CA ASP A 1063 5.86 -28.17 -4.94
C ASP A 1063 5.52 -29.18 -3.83
N TRP A 1064 5.05 -30.38 -4.21
CA TRP A 1064 4.78 -31.50 -3.32
C TRP A 1064 5.89 -32.56 -3.31
N TRP A 1065 7.00 -32.41 -4.04
CA TRP A 1065 8.03 -33.44 -4.15
C TRP A 1065 9.45 -32.85 -4.05
N ASP A 1066 10.13 -33.18 -2.94
CA ASP A 1066 11.52 -32.84 -2.70
C ASP A 1066 12.41 -34.09 -2.79
N VAL A 1067 13.55 -33.99 -3.47
CA VAL A 1067 14.62 -35.01 -3.51
C VAL A 1067 15.90 -34.41 -2.93
N LEU A 1068 16.49 -35.04 -1.93
CA LEU A 1068 17.74 -34.58 -1.32
C LEU A 1068 18.83 -35.63 -1.48
N GLY A 1069 19.97 -35.23 -2.03
CA GLY A 1069 21.17 -36.05 -2.17
C GLY A 1069 22.34 -35.45 -1.40
N HIS A 1070 23.13 -36.31 -0.76
CA HIS A 1070 24.39 -35.93 -0.14
C HIS A 1070 25.43 -37.00 -0.44
N GLY A 1071 26.53 -36.61 -1.08
CA GLY A 1071 27.68 -37.46 -1.28
C GLY A 1071 28.92 -36.85 -0.63
N GLN A 1072 29.67 -37.63 0.12
CA GLN A 1072 30.91 -37.22 0.77
C GLN A 1072 31.97 -38.30 0.61
N TYR A 1073 33.17 -37.89 0.24
CA TYR A 1073 34.36 -38.73 0.22
C TYR A 1073 35.42 -38.11 1.13
N SER A 1074 35.97 -38.90 2.04
CA SER A 1074 36.97 -38.49 3.02
C SER A 1074 38.21 -39.38 2.91
N TYR A 1075 39.40 -38.76 2.85
CA TYR A 1075 40.70 -39.43 2.90
C TYR A 1075 41.43 -39.03 4.18
N LEU A 1076 41.83 -40.01 4.98
CA LEU A 1076 42.34 -39.82 6.32
C LEU A 1076 43.86 -39.97 6.40
N SER A 1077 44.46 -39.39 7.45
CA SER A 1077 45.91 -39.47 7.70
C SER A 1077 46.43 -40.85 8.09
N ASP A 1078 45.55 -41.81 8.38
CA ASP A 1078 45.88 -43.22 8.65
C ASP A 1078 45.76 -44.11 7.39
N ASP A 1079 45.76 -43.50 6.20
CA ASP A 1079 45.57 -44.13 4.89
C ASP A 1079 44.23 -44.87 4.74
N ASN A 1080 43.22 -44.49 5.52
CA ASN A 1080 41.85 -44.95 5.33
C ASN A 1080 41.06 -44.00 4.42
N SER A 1081 40.02 -44.52 3.78
CA SER A 1081 39.06 -43.72 3.01
C SER A 1081 37.64 -44.07 3.41
N ILE A 1082 36.78 -43.06 3.49
CA ILE A 1082 35.37 -43.21 3.86
C ILE A 1082 34.51 -42.55 2.78
N MET A 1083 33.52 -43.29 2.28
CA MET A 1083 32.50 -42.76 1.40
C MET A 1083 31.14 -42.80 2.09
N ARG A 1084 30.38 -41.71 1.98
CA ARG A 1084 29.00 -41.58 2.45
C ARG A 1084 28.12 -41.11 1.31
N LEU A 1085 27.01 -41.80 1.08
CA LEU A 1085 25.98 -41.44 0.12
C LEU A 1085 24.62 -41.50 0.82
N ASN A 1086 23.85 -40.41 0.77
CA ASN A 1086 22.49 -40.36 1.27
C ASN A 1086 21.58 -39.82 0.17
N VAL A 1087 20.43 -40.46 -0.03
CA VAL A 1087 19.39 -40.01 -0.95
C VAL A 1087 18.04 -40.09 -0.25
N ASN A 1088 17.27 -39.01 -0.33
CA ASN A 1088 15.94 -38.90 0.24
C ASN A 1088 14.96 -38.47 -0.84
N SER A 1089 13.74 -38.98 -0.77
CA SER A 1089 12.61 -38.50 -1.57
C SER A 1089 11.41 -38.30 -0.66
N TYR A 1090 10.90 -37.08 -0.58
CA TYR A 1090 9.76 -36.69 0.25
C TYR A 1090 8.61 -36.18 -0.61
N TRP A 1091 7.42 -36.70 -0.35
CA TRP A 1091 6.17 -36.33 -0.98
C TRP A 1091 5.23 -35.70 0.04
N LEU A 1092 4.78 -34.48 -0.18
CA LEU A 1092 3.69 -33.87 0.59
C LEU A 1092 2.41 -34.65 0.27
N VAL A 1093 1.79 -35.22 1.30
CA VAL A 1093 0.58 -36.07 1.14
C VAL A 1093 -0.64 -35.49 1.83
N ALA A 1094 -0.46 -34.54 2.76
CA ALA A 1094 -1.54 -33.76 3.34
C ALA A 1094 -1.06 -32.34 3.65
N GLU A 1095 -1.40 -31.38 2.78
CA GLU A 1095 -0.92 -30.00 2.87
C GLU A 1095 -1.38 -29.28 4.13
N ARG A 1096 -2.66 -29.39 4.49
CA ARG A 1096 -3.23 -28.75 5.69
C ARG A 1096 -2.54 -29.19 6.98
N ALA A 1097 -2.13 -30.45 7.05
CA ALA A 1097 -1.37 -30.99 8.17
C ALA A 1097 0.14 -30.72 8.07
N GLY A 1098 0.64 -30.32 6.88
CA GLY A 1098 2.06 -30.26 6.57
C GLY A 1098 2.74 -31.63 6.62
N PHE A 1099 2.01 -32.70 6.26
CA PHE A 1099 2.49 -34.08 6.37
C PHE A 1099 3.12 -34.57 5.07
N TYR A 1100 4.34 -35.09 5.18
CA TYR A 1100 5.12 -35.68 4.13
C TYR A 1100 5.33 -37.16 4.41
N LEU A 1101 5.25 -37.97 3.36
CA LEU A 1101 5.73 -39.35 3.34
C LEU A 1101 7.04 -39.38 2.55
N GLY A 1102 8.01 -40.21 2.93
CA GLY A 1102 9.28 -40.26 2.22
C GLY A 1102 9.98 -41.60 2.27
N LEU A 1103 10.96 -41.75 1.38
CA LEU A 1103 11.93 -42.84 1.38
C LEU A 1103 13.33 -42.25 1.55
N GLU A 1104 14.12 -42.84 2.44
CA GLU A 1104 15.51 -42.47 2.68
C GLU A 1104 16.40 -43.70 2.49
N GLY A 1105 17.49 -43.54 1.75
CA GLY A 1105 18.53 -44.54 1.55
C GLY A 1105 19.89 -43.94 1.91
N SER A 1106 20.64 -44.64 2.75
CA SER A 1106 21.99 -44.28 3.16
C SER A 1106 22.96 -45.42 2.90
N PHE A 1107 24.17 -45.08 2.49
CA PHE A 1107 25.28 -45.99 2.28
C PHE A 1107 26.56 -45.39 2.84
N ILE A 1108 27.26 -46.15 3.69
CA ILE A 1108 28.55 -45.77 4.26
C ILE A 1108 29.52 -46.94 4.12
N THR A 1109 30.73 -46.66 3.66
CA THR A 1109 31.80 -47.65 3.56
C THR A 1109 33.15 -47.04 3.92
N ALA A 1110 33.97 -47.83 4.61
CA ALA A 1110 35.34 -47.51 4.96
C ALA A 1110 36.27 -48.63 4.46
N ASP A 1111 37.38 -48.25 3.83
CA ASP A 1111 38.32 -49.19 3.21
C ASP A 1111 39.01 -50.08 4.24
N LYS A 1112 39.54 -49.48 5.31
CA LYS A 1112 40.31 -50.16 6.36
C LYS A 1112 39.61 -50.07 7.73
N TYR A 1113 39.94 -51.01 8.61
CA TYR A 1113 39.58 -50.91 10.02
C TYR A 1113 40.51 -49.94 10.74
N SER A 1114 39.97 -49.09 11.60
CA SER A 1114 40.74 -48.23 12.49
C SER A 1114 40.15 -48.33 13.89
N PRO A 1115 40.97 -48.53 14.93
CA PRO A 1115 40.52 -48.48 16.31
C PRO A 1115 40.30 -47.05 16.78
N ASP A 1116 40.70 -46.01 16.04
CA ASP A 1116 40.65 -44.64 16.54
C ASP A 1116 39.27 -43.98 16.37
N TYR A 1117 38.44 -44.49 15.46
CA TYR A 1117 37.11 -43.97 15.13
C TYR A 1117 36.21 -45.06 14.54
N TRP A 1118 34.92 -44.75 14.38
CA TRP A 1118 33.96 -45.69 13.82
C TRP A 1118 34.21 -45.95 12.32
N THR A 1119 34.47 -47.22 11.96
CA THR A 1119 34.84 -47.67 10.60
C THR A 1119 33.88 -48.75 10.06
N PRO A 1120 32.65 -48.38 9.66
CA PRO A 1120 31.73 -49.34 9.02
C PRO A 1120 32.29 -49.79 7.67
N TYR A 1121 32.43 -51.09 7.44
CA TYR A 1121 32.96 -51.61 6.16
C TYR A 1121 31.93 -51.45 5.05
N TRP A 1122 30.69 -51.86 5.28
CA TRP A 1122 29.60 -51.74 4.32
C TRP A 1122 28.28 -51.68 5.08
N GLU A 1123 27.85 -50.45 5.37
CA GLU A 1123 26.58 -50.17 6.05
C GLU A 1123 25.58 -49.57 5.06
N GLN A 1124 24.36 -50.12 5.04
CA GLN A 1124 23.23 -49.60 4.28
C GLN A 1124 22.04 -49.38 5.21
N ARG A 1125 21.36 -48.24 5.08
CA ARG A 1125 20.12 -47.96 5.81
C ARG A 1125 19.03 -47.58 4.83
N TYR A 1126 17.84 -48.16 5.01
CA TYR A 1126 16.65 -47.82 4.23
C TYR A 1126 15.50 -47.49 5.18
N TYR A 1127 14.86 -46.35 4.99
CA TYR A 1127 13.72 -45.91 5.80
C TYR A 1127 12.50 -45.58 4.96
N VAL A 1128 11.33 -45.86 5.54
CA VAL A 1128 10.10 -45.12 5.27
C VAL A 1128 10.00 -44.03 6.34
N VAL A 1129 9.76 -42.79 5.90
CA VAL A 1129 9.74 -41.61 6.75
C VAL A 1129 8.36 -40.95 6.72
N GLY A 1130 7.76 -40.75 7.88
CA GLY A 1130 6.64 -39.82 8.05
C GLY A 1130 7.15 -38.52 8.68
N ARG A 1131 6.96 -37.39 8.01
CA ARG A 1131 7.43 -36.07 8.47
C ARG A 1131 6.26 -35.10 8.58
N LEU A 1132 6.09 -34.48 9.75
CA LEU A 1132 5.22 -33.32 9.93
C LEU A 1132 6.07 -32.06 9.90
N LYS A 1133 5.72 -31.07 9.07
CA LYS A 1133 6.44 -29.81 8.91
C LYS A 1133 5.48 -28.63 9.09
N ARG A 1134 5.88 -27.65 9.90
CA ARG A 1134 5.21 -26.36 10.05
C ARG A 1134 6.24 -25.24 9.97
N SER A 1135 5.90 -24.17 9.24
CA SER A 1135 6.77 -23.02 9.04
C SER A 1135 5.93 -21.77 9.02
N TYR A 1136 6.28 -20.74 9.79
CA TYR A 1136 5.64 -19.44 9.95
C TYR A 1136 6.72 -18.34 9.90
N PRO A 1137 6.41 -17.05 9.67
CA PRO A 1137 7.42 -15.98 9.54
C PRO A 1137 8.43 -15.86 10.70
N ARG A 1138 8.18 -16.50 11.85
CA ARG A 1138 9.06 -16.52 13.04
C ARG A 1138 9.19 -17.89 13.72
N PHE A 1139 8.70 -18.96 13.10
CA PHE A 1139 8.72 -20.29 13.69
C PHE A 1139 8.87 -21.37 12.63
N TYR A 1140 9.68 -22.38 12.88
CA TYR A 1140 9.80 -23.56 12.07
C TYR A 1140 9.80 -24.77 12.99
N ALA A 1141 9.12 -25.84 12.61
CA ALA A 1141 9.24 -27.12 13.26
C ALA A 1141 9.07 -28.25 12.25
N SER A 1142 9.89 -29.29 12.37
CA SER A 1142 9.68 -30.56 11.70
C SER A 1142 9.83 -31.70 12.69
N VAL A 1143 8.93 -32.67 12.65
CA VAL A 1143 9.03 -33.92 13.42
C VAL A 1143 8.97 -35.07 12.43
N GLU A 1144 9.86 -36.04 12.60
CA GLU A 1144 10.00 -37.19 11.73
C GLU A 1144 9.97 -38.47 12.53
N VAL A 1145 9.25 -39.45 11.99
CA VAL A 1145 9.29 -40.84 12.41
C VAL A 1145 9.84 -41.65 11.25
N ARG A 1146 10.89 -42.43 11.50
CA ARG A 1146 11.57 -43.26 10.51
C ARG A 1146 11.44 -44.72 10.93
N ILE A 1147 11.00 -45.56 10.03
CA ILE A 1147 10.92 -47.01 10.26
C ILE A 1147 11.66 -47.67 9.11
N GLY A 1148 12.63 -48.50 9.42
CA GLY A 1148 13.57 -48.97 8.41
C GLY A 1148 14.30 -50.24 8.79
N GLN A 1149 15.23 -50.60 7.90
CA GLN A 1149 16.18 -51.68 8.12
C GLN A 1149 17.60 -51.17 7.90
N ILE A 1150 18.53 -51.71 8.68
CA ILE A 1150 19.96 -51.51 8.56
C ILE A 1150 20.61 -52.83 8.15
N TYR A 1151 21.55 -52.77 7.23
CA TYR A 1151 22.38 -53.91 6.84
C TYR A 1151 23.84 -53.55 7.09
N ASP A 1152 24.50 -54.32 7.96
CA ASP A 1152 25.94 -54.20 8.20
C ASP A 1152 26.66 -55.49 7.79
N ARG A 1153 27.62 -55.35 6.87
CA ARG A 1153 28.45 -56.45 6.40
C ARG A 1153 29.85 -56.33 6.99
N ALA A 1154 30.28 -57.39 7.67
CA ALA A 1154 31.65 -57.55 8.16
C ALA A 1154 32.68 -57.59 7.02
N ARG A 1155 33.92 -57.19 7.33
CA ARG A 1155 35.06 -57.36 6.43
C ARG A 1155 35.31 -58.84 6.19
N GLN A 1156 35.84 -59.17 5.02
CA GLN A 1156 36.17 -60.56 4.69
C GLN A 1156 37.20 -61.14 5.67
N GLU A 1157 38.20 -60.35 6.07
CA GLU A 1157 39.23 -60.75 7.03
C GLU A 1157 38.65 -61.06 8.42
N ASP A 1158 37.69 -60.25 8.89
CA ASP A 1158 36.99 -60.47 10.17
C ASP A 1158 36.11 -61.73 10.11
N MET A 1159 35.45 -61.96 8.97
CA MET A 1159 34.67 -63.17 8.73
C MET A 1159 35.54 -64.42 8.64
N ASP A 1160 36.69 -64.37 7.97
CA ASP A 1160 37.62 -65.49 7.85
C ASP A 1160 38.24 -65.83 9.21
N ALA A 1161 38.59 -64.80 10.01
CA ALA A 1161 39.05 -64.96 11.38
C ALA A 1161 37.96 -65.57 12.28
N TYR A 1162 36.72 -65.09 12.19
CA TYR A 1162 35.58 -65.65 12.94
C TYR A 1162 35.27 -67.09 12.53
N ASN A 1163 35.21 -67.37 11.23
CA ASN A 1163 34.94 -68.72 10.71
C ASN A 1163 36.02 -69.72 11.13
N SER A 1164 37.29 -69.32 11.07
CA SER A 1164 38.41 -70.14 11.55
C SER A 1164 38.29 -70.45 13.05
N ARG A 1165 37.86 -69.46 13.86
CA ARG A 1165 37.64 -69.62 15.31
C ARG A 1165 36.40 -70.44 15.64
N LYS A 1166 35.30 -70.26 14.90
CA LYS A 1166 34.06 -71.00 15.07
C LYS A 1166 34.26 -72.50 14.84
N VAL A 1167 35.06 -72.88 13.84
CA VAL A 1167 35.41 -74.28 13.60
C VAL A 1167 36.15 -74.90 14.80
N ILE A 1168 37.04 -74.13 15.45
CA ILE A 1168 37.74 -74.56 16.66
C ILE A 1168 36.76 -74.64 17.85
N ALA A 1169 35.93 -73.62 18.04
CA ALA A 1169 34.95 -73.53 19.11
C ALA A 1169 33.88 -74.64 19.05
N ASP A 1170 33.37 -74.96 17.86
CA ASP A 1170 32.42 -76.06 17.64
C ASP A 1170 33.06 -77.43 17.94
N LYS A 1171 34.37 -77.58 17.72
CA LYS A 1171 35.13 -78.80 18.03
C LYS A 1171 35.42 -78.95 19.52
N GLU A 1172 35.66 -77.84 20.22
CA GLU A 1172 36.10 -77.80 21.61
C GLU A 1172 34.98 -77.49 22.62
N GLY A 1173 33.78 -77.14 22.14
CA GLY A 1173 32.57 -76.99 22.96
C GLY A 1173 32.47 -75.65 23.70
N TRP A 1174 32.96 -74.55 23.12
CA TRP A 1174 32.90 -73.21 23.72
C TRP A 1174 32.27 -72.16 22.78
N TYR A 1175 31.90 -70.98 23.31
CA TYR A 1175 31.21 -69.93 22.55
C TYR A 1175 32.18 -69.03 21.77
N PRO A 1176 32.17 -69.00 20.42
CA PRO A 1176 33.13 -68.23 19.60
C PRO A 1176 32.95 -66.71 19.64
N GLY A 1177 31.97 -66.20 20.39
CA GLY A 1177 31.51 -64.82 20.31
C GLY A 1177 30.42 -64.62 19.24
N ASP A 1178 29.82 -63.43 19.25
CA ASP A 1178 28.83 -63.04 18.24
C ASP A 1178 29.49 -62.96 16.85
N SER A 1179 28.73 -63.28 15.80
CA SER A 1179 29.24 -63.14 14.43
C SER A 1179 29.51 -61.67 14.12
N PRO A 1180 30.66 -61.33 13.50
CA PRO A 1180 30.93 -59.96 13.11
C PRO A 1180 29.97 -59.45 12.02
N ALA A 1181 29.25 -60.34 11.32
CA ALA A 1181 28.20 -59.96 10.38
C ALA A 1181 26.84 -59.94 11.10
N LEU A 1182 26.30 -58.73 11.30
CA LEU A 1182 24.99 -58.53 11.94
C LEU A 1182 23.83 -58.77 10.96
N GLY A 1183 24.05 -58.63 9.64
CA GLY A 1183 23.01 -58.85 8.64
C GLY A 1183 21.96 -57.73 8.65
N TRP A 1184 20.71 -58.05 8.31
CA TRP A 1184 19.60 -57.09 8.33
C TRP A 1184 18.99 -57.00 9.72
N ASP A 1185 18.97 -55.80 10.29
CA ASP A 1185 18.31 -55.49 11.56
C ASP A 1185 17.25 -54.41 11.39
N SER A 1186 16.28 -54.40 12.32
CA SER A 1186 15.24 -53.38 12.36
C SER A 1186 15.73 -52.09 13.01
N LEU A 1187 15.27 -50.96 12.49
CA LEU A 1187 15.68 -49.65 12.94
C LEU A 1187 14.48 -48.71 13.04
N ILE A 1188 14.35 -48.04 14.18
CA ILE A 1188 13.34 -47.01 14.39
C ILE A 1188 14.04 -45.72 14.75
N GLY A 1189 13.74 -44.66 14.01
CA GLY A 1189 14.29 -43.34 14.18
C GLY A 1189 13.22 -42.32 14.53
N PHE A 1190 13.57 -41.35 15.36
CA PHE A 1190 12.79 -40.15 15.60
C PHE A 1190 13.69 -38.95 15.40
N ALA A 1191 13.22 -37.92 14.69
CA ALA A 1191 13.92 -36.65 14.59
C ALA A 1191 12.96 -35.49 14.82
N ALA A 1192 13.46 -34.41 15.41
CA ALA A 1192 12.72 -33.19 15.61
C ALA A 1192 13.65 -31.99 15.40
N THR A 1193 13.23 -31.03 14.61
CA THR A 1193 13.92 -29.75 14.42
C THR A 1193 12.92 -28.66 14.75
N PHE A 1194 13.35 -27.62 15.45
CA PHE A 1194 12.55 -26.42 15.62
C PHE A 1194 13.42 -25.17 15.63
N ARG A 1195 12.83 -24.05 15.25
CA ARG A 1195 13.39 -22.71 15.34
C ARG A 1195 12.27 -21.76 15.72
N LYS A 1196 12.51 -20.86 16.66
CA LYS A 1196 11.54 -19.86 17.08
C LYS A 1196 12.24 -18.55 17.38
N GLN A 1197 11.75 -17.48 16.78
CA GLN A 1197 12.20 -16.14 17.10
C GLN A 1197 11.30 -15.51 18.16
N PHE A 1198 11.91 -14.94 19.19
CA PHE A 1198 11.27 -14.19 20.26
C PHE A 1198 11.72 -12.73 20.19
N PHE A 1199 10.79 -11.80 20.49
CA PHE A 1199 11.10 -10.38 20.75
C PHE A 1199 12.08 -9.75 19.74
N ASN A 1200 11.84 -9.82 18.42
CA ASN A 1200 12.64 -9.26 17.31
C ASN A 1200 14.17 -9.58 17.25
N HIS A 1201 14.78 -10.02 18.35
CA HIS A 1201 16.23 -10.07 18.57
C HIS A 1201 16.70 -11.46 18.99
N TRP A 1202 15.85 -12.29 19.59
CA TRP A 1202 16.22 -13.61 20.08
C TRP A 1202 15.78 -14.72 19.11
N GLU A 1203 16.67 -15.64 18.77
CA GLU A 1203 16.36 -16.86 18.02
C GLU A 1203 16.77 -18.08 18.83
N LEU A 1204 15.80 -18.92 19.19
CA LEU A 1204 16.02 -20.24 19.75
C LEU A 1204 15.93 -21.27 18.62
N PHE A 1205 16.84 -22.23 18.58
CA PHE A 1205 16.73 -23.38 17.70
C PHE A 1205 17.11 -24.66 18.43
N GLY A 1206 16.57 -25.78 17.97
CA GLY A 1206 16.90 -27.10 18.44
C GLY A 1206 16.74 -28.14 17.35
N GLU A 1207 17.57 -29.15 17.40
CA GLU A 1207 17.57 -30.33 16.55
C GLU A 1207 17.88 -31.53 17.43
N ALA A 1208 17.06 -32.56 17.33
CA ALA A 1208 17.24 -33.80 18.05
C ALA A 1208 16.98 -34.95 17.07
N SER A 1209 17.80 -35.99 17.12
CA SER A 1209 17.47 -37.27 16.50
C SER A 1209 17.90 -38.42 17.38
N VAL A 1210 17.15 -39.51 17.33
CA VAL A 1210 17.39 -40.74 18.07
C VAL A 1210 17.11 -41.89 17.13
N ASN A 1211 18.09 -42.76 16.92
CA ASN A 1211 17.93 -44.00 16.15
C ASN A 1211 18.16 -45.19 17.07
N ALA A 1212 17.13 -46.00 17.29
CA ALA A 1212 17.22 -47.24 18.05
C ALA A 1212 17.46 -48.41 17.09
N VAL A 1213 18.67 -48.95 17.14
CA VAL A 1213 19.07 -50.24 16.56
C VAL A 1213 18.94 -51.29 17.66
N ARG A 1214 18.81 -52.57 17.30
CA ARG A 1214 18.62 -53.68 18.24
C ARG A 1214 19.56 -53.64 19.46
N ASP A 1215 20.84 -53.35 19.23
CA ASP A 1215 21.89 -53.47 20.26
C ASP A 1215 22.32 -52.13 20.86
N TYR A 1216 21.90 -51.00 20.28
CA TYR A 1216 22.29 -49.67 20.75
C TYR A 1216 21.38 -48.55 20.26
N THR A 1217 21.44 -47.41 20.95
CA THR A 1217 20.74 -46.18 20.56
C THR A 1217 21.74 -45.10 20.18
N GLU A 1218 21.64 -44.61 18.95
CA GLU A 1218 22.31 -43.39 18.50
C GLU A 1218 21.44 -42.19 18.89
N TYR A 1219 22.07 -41.11 19.34
CA TYR A 1219 21.36 -39.84 19.47
C TYR A 1219 22.23 -38.67 19.04
N PHE A 1220 21.56 -37.64 18.56
CA PHE A 1220 22.13 -36.33 18.28
C PHE A 1220 21.19 -35.29 18.89
N LEU A 1221 21.75 -34.36 19.65
CA LEU A 1221 21.03 -33.23 20.21
C LEU A 1221 21.87 -31.99 19.95
N LYS A 1222 21.26 -30.99 19.33
CA LYS A 1222 21.84 -29.68 19.08
C LYS A 1222 20.83 -28.63 19.46
N GLY A 1223 21.23 -27.62 20.22
CA GLY A 1223 20.36 -26.53 20.60
C GLY A 1223 21.13 -25.26 20.83
N GLY A 1224 20.52 -24.11 20.55
CA GLY A 1224 21.20 -22.85 20.73
C GLY A 1224 20.27 -21.66 20.76
N LEU A 1225 20.81 -20.57 21.30
CA LEU A 1225 20.16 -19.29 21.43
C LEU A 1225 21.07 -18.23 20.80
N THR A 1226 20.52 -17.39 19.94
CA THR A 1226 21.24 -16.27 19.30
C THR A 1226 20.49 -14.98 19.59
N TYR A 1227 21.21 -13.92 19.94
CA TYR A 1227 20.72 -12.56 20.10
C TYR A 1227 21.32 -11.69 18.99
N THR A 1228 20.49 -10.97 18.26
CA THR A 1228 20.87 -10.05 17.19
C THR A 1228 20.40 -8.65 17.53
N LEU A 1229 21.30 -7.68 17.53
CA LEU A 1229 21.02 -6.26 17.84
C LEU A 1229 20.35 -5.53 16.68
#